data_AF-A0A0Q8F3T3-F1
#
_entry.id   AF-A0A0Q8F3T3-F1
#
_cell.length_a   1.000
_cell.length_b   1.000
_cell.length_c   1.000
_cell.angle_alpha   90.00
_cell.angle_beta   90.00
_cell.angle_gamma   90.00
#
_symmetry.space_group_name_H-M   'P 1'
#
loop_
_entity.id
_entity.type
_entity.pdbx_description
1 polymer ?
#
loop_
_entity_poly.entity_id
_entity_poly.type
_entity_poly.pdbx_seq_one_letter_code
_entity_poly.pdbx_strand_id
1 'polypeptide(L)'
;MVSVFGLLRRGAVCVVALALSLPALAAQPAHYVLGDVSAKTPGQVQPGLLLMGGGDRNFDALRWFMQKAGNGHIVVLRASQAGEIGEEFFNEVGGIASVETWVFSDRESASDPDVLRSLKRADGIFLAGGDQSRYVRYWRGTPVGAALDAHVRAGKPLGGTSAGLAMQGEYLYGAMDGGSQISPRALADPLGPDNTIETDFLQLALLKGVITDTHFSERNRLGRLIAFVAKAESIAQRPLIGLGVDEDAAVAVEGDGRARVYATAPGAGATVVKGGFAQKQVEDEAMKLDRVDTVIAGVDSVLHLPSGRVDKPAAERRYAVRDGVLVALDAPVLVIHGGAGVERAGMTPADEDAARKALEAALRAGHAQLTAGKPALEAITAAITVLEDAPPFNAGRGAVFTHDGKNELDSSIMDGATGKAGAVAGVHRVKNPITLARAVMEKSRHVMMVGGGAEAFAKEQGVTLVDPSYFRTEKRWQQLQKALQEEAQAQASNMPLELPGKAYFGTVGALALDATGHLAAGTSTGGMTNKRYGRVGDAPIIGAGTWADDRCAVSGTGWGEYYIRAAAAHEVCARVRLAGHSIARASDAVINRDIPKAGGDGGAIALGADGSMAFPFNTEGMYRGWIGTEGVPHVAIYKDDPLPAR
;
A
#
# COMPACT_ATOMS: atom_id res chain seq x y z
N MET A 1 -1.13 12.06 -71.81
CA MET A 1 -2.00 12.14 -73.00
C MET A 1 -3.38 12.60 -72.57
N VAL A 2 -3.73 13.84 -72.96
CA VAL A 2 -5.05 14.28 -73.51
C VAL A 2 -6.30 13.96 -72.66
N SER A 3 -6.85 14.91 -71.88
CA SER A 3 -7.89 15.92 -72.25
C SER A 3 -9.17 15.29 -72.80
N VAL A 4 -10.38 15.61 -72.31
CA VAL A 4 -11.20 16.70 -72.86
C VAL A 4 -12.35 17.08 -71.89
N PHE A 5 -12.62 18.38 -71.86
CA PHE A 5 -13.67 19.13 -71.19
C PHE A 5 -15.01 19.15 -71.97
N GLY A 6 -16.11 19.42 -71.26
CA GLY A 6 -17.30 20.14 -71.77
C GLY A 6 -18.62 19.36 -71.66
N LEU A 7 -19.80 19.95 -71.42
CA LEU A 7 -20.32 21.25 -70.97
C LEU A 7 -21.86 21.09 -71.01
N LEU A 8 -22.61 21.78 -70.13
CA LEU A 8 -24.08 22.07 -70.20
C LEU A 8 -25.02 20.87 -69.90
N ARG A 9 -26.17 20.99 -69.20
CA ARG A 9 -27.10 22.11 -69.01
C ARG A 9 -28.05 21.85 -67.82
N ARG A 10 -28.57 22.95 -67.27
CA ARG A 10 -29.48 23.11 -66.14
C ARG A 10 -30.81 22.32 -66.24
N GLY A 11 -31.26 21.79 -65.10
CA GLY A 11 -32.64 21.40 -64.82
C GLY A 11 -32.88 21.41 -63.31
N ALA A 12 -33.43 22.50 -62.80
CA ALA A 12 -33.77 22.67 -61.39
C ALA A 12 -35.00 21.84 -61.03
N VAL A 13 -34.90 21.02 -59.97
CA VAL A 13 -36.06 20.53 -59.22
C VAL A 13 -35.81 20.89 -57.76
N CYS A 14 -36.49 21.94 -57.30
CA CYS A 14 -36.60 22.26 -55.88
C CYS A 14 -37.44 21.18 -55.20
N VAL A 15 -36.78 20.25 -54.51
CA VAL A 15 -37.43 19.44 -53.47
C VAL A 15 -37.26 20.22 -52.16
N VAL A 16 -38.34 20.87 -51.72
CA VAL A 16 -38.44 21.40 -50.35
C VAL A 16 -38.55 20.20 -49.41
N ALA A 17 -37.42 19.76 -48.86
CA ALA A 17 -37.41 18.84 -47.74
C ALA A 17 -37.68 19.65 -46.47
N LEU A 18 -38.92 19.62 -45.97
CA LEU A 18 -39.20 19.96 -44.57
C LEU A 18 -38.46 18.95 -43.70
N ALA A 19 -37.27 19.32 -43.23
CA ALA A 19 -36.63 18.64 -42.11
C ALA A 19 -37.43 19.02 -40.85
N LEU A 20 -38.43 18.20 -40.51
CA LEU A 20 -38.99 18.18 -39.17
C LEU A 20 -37.86 17.78 -38.22
N SER A 21 -37.31 18.76 -37.51
CA SER A 21 -36.49 18.52 -36.33
C SER A 21 -37.37 17.87 -35.28
N LEU A 22 -37.37 16.54 -35.24
CA LEU A 22 -37.87 15.82 -34.06
C LEU A 22 -36.95 16.22 -32.90
N PRO A 23 -37.49 16.76 -31.78
CA PRO A 23 -36.68 16.88 -30.57
C PRO A 23 -36.22 15.46 -30.22
N ALA A 24 -34.93 15.28 -29.99
CA ALA A 24 -34.44 14.07 -29.36
C ALA A 24 -35.23 13.92 -28.05
N LEU A 25 -36.05 12.87 -27.92
CA LEU A 25 -36.65 12.57 -26.62
C LEU A 25 -35.48 12.26 -25.68
N ALA A 26 -35.33 13.09 -24.64
CA ALA A 26 -34.45 12.79 -23.52
C ALA A 26 -34.79 11.39 -23.01
N ALA A 27 -33.77 10.55 -22.83
CA ALA A 27 -33.97 9.24 -22.23
C ALA A 27 -34.42 9.45 -20.77
N GLN A 28 -35.54 8.85 -20.37
CA GLN A 28 -35.97 8.92 -18.98
C GLN A 28 -34.97 8.17 -18.09
N PRO A 29 -34.61 8.72 -16.91
CA PRO A 29 -33.73 8.02 -15.99
C PRO A 29 -34.39 6.72 -15.52
N ALA A 30 -33.61 5.65 -15.39
CA ALA A 30 -34.16 4.39 -14.91
C ALA A 30 -34.56 4.53 -13.43
N HIS A 31 -35.76 4.04 -13.10
CA HIS A 31 -36.39 4.16 -11.78
C HIS A 31 -36.78 2.79 -11.26
N TYR A 32 -36.36 2.48 -10.03
CA TYR A 32 -36.68 1.24 -9.34
C TYR A 32 -37.31 1.57 -7.99
N VAL A 33 -38.36 0.84 -7.61
CA VAL A 33 -39.10 1.10 -6.37
C VAL A 33 -39.35 -0.20 -5.62
N LEU A 34 -39.08 -0.20 -4.32
CA LEU A 34 -39.41 -1.28 -3.40
C LEU A 34 -40.10 -0.70 -2.15
N GLY A 35 -41.08 -1.44 -1.61
CA GLY A 35 -41.88 -1.02 -0.46
C GLY A 35 -43.05 -0.09 -0.82
N ASP A 36 -43.63 0.54 0.20
CA ASP A 36 -44.81 1.41 0.05
C ASP A 36 -44.40 2.89 0.17
N VAL A 37 -44.28 3.55 -0.98
CA VAL A 37 -43.94 4.98 -1.07
C VAL A 37 -45.03 5.94 -0.57
N SER A 38 -46.20 5.41 -0.20
CA SER A 38 -47.33 6.15 0.38
C SER A 38 -47.48 5.94 1.88
N ALA A 39 -46.72 5.01 2.47
CA ALA A 39 -46.70 4.78 3.90
C ALA A 39 -46.27 6.05 4.65
N LYS A 40 -46.61 6.13 5.94
CA LYS A 40 -46.10 7.20 6.81
C LYS A 40 -44.69 6.85 7.26
N THR A 41 -43.81 7.85 7.35
CA THR A 41 -42.51 7.75 8.03
C THR A 41 -42.71 7.22 9.46
N PRO A 42 -42.17 6.04 9.81
CA PRO A 42 -42.45 5.41 11.11
C PRO A 42 -41.85 6.17 12.31
N GLY A 43 -40.66 6.73 12.13
CA GLY A 43 -39.88 7.37 13.19
C GLY A 43 -39.62 8.86 12.94
N GLN A 44 -38.79 9.45 13.80
CA GLN A 44 -38.37 10.83 13.66
C GLN A 44 -37.13 10.94 12.76
N VAL A 45 -37.24 11.75 11.71
CA VAL A 45 -36.10 12.10 10.86
C VAL A 45 -35.15 13.04 11.61
N GLN A 46 -33.85 12.76 11.50
CA GLN A 46 -32.78 13.45 12.22
C GLN A 46 -31.60 13.76 11.28
N PRO A 47 -30.87 14.85 11.51
CA PRO A 47 -29.72 15.19 10.69
C PRO A 47 -28.58 14.19 10.86
N GLY A 48 -27.83 13.97 9.78
CA GLY A 48 -26.58 13.21 9.81
C GLY A 48 -25.94 13.08 8.42
N LEU A 49 -24.62 12.88 8.39
CA LEU A 49 -23.90 12.52 7.16
C LEU A 49 -23.30 11.12 7.32
N LEU A 50 -23.45 10.28 6.30
CA LEU A 50 -22.78 8.98 6.25
C LEU A 50 -21.75 8.95 5.12
N LEU A 51 -20.49 8.74 5.48
CA LEU A 51 -19.34 8.72 4.58
C LEU A 51 -18.74 7.31 4.59
N MET A 52 -19.05 6.47 3.60
CA MET A 52 -18.52 5.09 3.48
C MET A 52 -17.38 4.98 2.46
N GLY A 53 -16.26 4.38 2.85
CA GLY A 53 -15.04 4.36 2.04
C GLY A 53 -15.09 3.50 0.79
N GLY A 54 -16.07 2.60 0.64
CA GLY A 54 -16.39 1.98 -0.65
C GLY A 54 -16.46 0.46 -0.71
N GLY A 55 -16.35 -0.24 0.42
CA GLY A 55 -16.69 -1.66 0.54
C GLY A 55 -18.19 -1.89 0.80
N ASP A 56 -18.67 -3.09 0.48
CA ASP A 56 -20.12 -3.39 0.42
C ASP A 56 -20.76 -3.77 1.78
N ARG A 57 -20.11 -3.61 2.94
CA ARG A 57 -20.54 -4.37 4.15
C ARG A 57 -20.52 -3.68 5.51
N ASN A 58 -20.71 -2.38 5.59
CA ASN A 58 -20.90 -1.73 6.90
C ASN A 58 -22.39 -1.64 7.30
N PHE A 59 -23.00 -2.79 7.59
CA PHE A 59 -24.43 -2.87 7.93
C PHE A 59 -24.80 -2.03 9.15
N ASP A 60 -23.91 -1.90 10.13
CA ASP A 60 -24.19 -1.11 11.34
C ASP A 60 -24.25 0.39 11.02
N ALA A 61 -23.35 0.89 10.18
CA ALA A 61 -23.41 2.27 9.71
C ALA A 61 -24.64 2.52 8.81
N LEU A 62 -25.01 1.56 7.95
CA LEU A 62 -26.22 1.64 7.14
C LEU A 62 -27.49 1.66 8.00
N ARG A 63 -27.59 0.80 9.01
CA ARG A 63 -28.71 0.81 9.98
C ARG A 63 -28.78 2.12 10.75
N TRP A 64 -27.64 2.68 11.16
CA TRP A 64 -27.61 4.02 11.76
C TRP A 64 -28.20 5.07 10.80
N PHE A 65 -27.84 5.03 9.51
CA PHE A 65 -28.40 5.94 8.51
C PHE A 65 -29.91 5.75 8.30
N MET A 66 -30.40 4.50 8.24
CA MET A 66 -31.84 4.22 8.13
C MET A 66 -32.61 4.76 9.35
N GLN A 67 -32.05 4.61 10.55
CA GLN A 67 -32.63 5.17 11.78
C GLN A 67 -32.66 6.70 11.75
N LYS A 68 -31.62 7.36 11.23
CA LYS A 68 -31.62 8.82 11.00
C LYS A 68 -32.69 9.26 10.02
N ALA A 69 -33.00 8.44 9.03
CA ALA A 69 -34.11 8.66 8.11
C ALA A 69 -35.48 8.29 8.72
N GLY A 70 -35.57 8.09 10.04
CA GLY A 70 -36.80 7.70 10.72
C GLY A 70 -37.36 6.37 10.23
N ASN A 71 -36.51 5.48 9.70
CA ASN A 71 -36.93 4.22 9.08
C ASN A 71 -37.96 4.42 7.94
N GLY A 72 -37.91 5.58 7.29
CA GLY A 72 -38.90 6.04 6.32
C GLY A 72 -38.51 5.74 4.87
N HIS A 73 -38.62 6.76 4.02
CA HIS A 73 -38.40 6.65 2.58
C HIS A 73 -36.96 7.02 2.20
N ILE A 74 -36.23 6.07 1.61
CA ILE A 74 -34.87 6.29 1.13
C ILE A 74 -34.88 6.54 -0.38
N VAL A 75 -34.13 7.56 -0.83
CA VAL A 75 -33.86 7.75 -2.26
C VAL A 75 -32.38 7.52 -2.54
N VAL A 76 -32.09 6.58 -3.41
CA VAL A 76 -30.75 6.26 -3.88
C VAL A 76 -30.53 6.93 -5.25
N LEU A 77 -29.42 7.65 -5.40
CA LEU A 77 -29.01 8.23 -6.68
C LEU A 77 -27.75 7.54 -7.20
N ARG A 78 -27.74 7.16 -8.49
CA ARG A 78 -26.61 6.50 -9.17
C ARG A 78 -26.31 7.15 -10.52
N ALA A 79 -25.05 7.14 -10.95
CA ALA A 79 -24.64 7.63 -12.28
C ALA A 79 -24.01 6.55 -13.20
N SER A 80 -23.91 5.29 -12.77
CA SER A 80 -23.11 4.28 -13.51
C SER A 80 -23.57 2.83 -13.38
N GLN A 81 -24.54 2.51 -12.52
CA GLN A 81 -24.91 1.14 -12.12
C GLN A 81 -26.43 1.03 -11.91
N ALA A 82 -26.97 -0.20 -11.90
CA ALA A 82 -28.40 -0.50 -11.82
C ALA A 82 -28.97 -0.46 -10.38
N GLY A 83 -30.20 -0.95 -10.18
CA GLY A 83 -30.97 -0.85 -8.93
C GLY A 83 -30.50 -1.67 -7.72
N GLU A 84 -29.44 -2.47 -7.84
CA GLU A 84 -29.04 -3.52 -6.88
C GLU A 84 -28.87 -3.03 -5.42
N ILE A 85 -28.31 -1.84 -5.21
CA ILE A 85 -28.09 -1.31 -3.84
C ILE A 85 -29.43 -1.00 -3.12
N GLY A 86 -30.48 -0.65 -3.88
CA GLY A 86 -31.81 -0.43 -3.32
C GLY A 86 -32.42 -1.73 -2.82
N GLU A 87 -32.23 -2.84 -3.56
CA GLU A 87 -32.66 -4.16 -3.12
C GLU A 87 -31.98 -4.57 -1.81
N GLU A 88 -30.68 -4.33 -1.70
CA GLU A 88 -29.93 -4.59 -0.46
C GLU A 88 -30.45 -3.75 0.72
N PHE A 89 -30.67 -2.45 0.51
CA PHE A 89 -31.19 -1.57 1.56
C PHE A 89 -32.55 -2.02 2.08
N PHE A 90 -33.42 -2.51 1.18
CA PHE A 90 -34.76 -2.95 1.56
C PHE A 90 -34.79 -4.37 2.15
N ASN A 91 -34.06 -5.30 1.55
CA ASN A 91 -34.14 -6.73 1.88
C ASN A 91 -33.12 -7.17 2.93
N GLU A 92 -31.91 -6.60 2.93
CA GLU A 92 -30.79 -7.06 3.77
C GLU A 92 -30.55 -6.14 4.97
N VAL A 93 -30.43 -4.81 4.74
CA VAL A 93 -30.37 -3.84 5.84
C VAL A 93 -31.72 -3.80 6.55
N GLY A 94 -32.78 -3.63 5.77
CA GLY A 94 -34.16 -3.69 6.19
C GLY A 94 -34.62 -2.54 7.09
N GLY A 95 -35.90 -2.59 7.46
CA GLY A 95 -36.49 -1.67 8.43
C GLY A 95 -36.90 -0.31 7.87
N ILE A 96 -36.90 -0.11 6.55
CA ILE A 96 -37.35 1.13 5.89
C ILE A 96 -38.74 0.96 5.25
N ALA A 97 -39.50 2.05 5.12
CA ALA A 97 -40.84 2.03 4.52
C ALA A 97 -40.81 1.80 3.00
N SER A 98 -39.85 2.44 2.33
CA SER A 98 -39.61 2.24 0.90
C SER A 98 -38.21 2.69 0.50
N VAL A 99 -37.76 2.22 -0.67
CA VAL A 99 -36.58 2.75 -1.35
C VAL A 99 -36.88 2.99 -2.82
N GLU A 100 -36.46 4.15 -3.31
CA GLU A 100 -36.49 4.50 -4.73
C GLU A 100 -35.05 4.66 -5.23
N THR A 101 -34.68 3.99 -6.32
CA THR A 101 -33.38 4.15 -6.96
C THR A 101 -33.53 4.83 -8.31
N TRP A 102 -32.82 5.94 -8.50
CA TRP A 102 -32.75 6.66 -9.77
C TRP A 102 -31.36 6.52 -10.38
N VAL A 103 -31.29 6.08 -11.63
CA VAL A 103 -30.05 5.91 -12.40
C VAL A 103 -30.00 6.95 -13.51
N PHE A 104 -29.00 7.82 -13.42
CA PHE A 104 -28.76 8.91 -14.37
C PHE A 104 -27.83 8.45 -15.48
N SER A 105 -28.31 8.55 -16.72
CA SER A 105 -27.51 8.37 -17.94
C SER A 105 -26.94 9.67 -18.47
N ASP A 106 -27.52 10.80 -18.08
CA ASP A 106 -27.27 12.13 -18.65
C ASP A 106 -27.58 13.25 -17.63
N ARG A 107 -27.25 14.48 -18.04
CA ARG A 107 -27.46 15.70 -17.25
C ARG A 107 -28.91 16.20 -17.30
N GLU A 108 -29.65 15.94 -18.37
CA GLU A 108 -31.02 16.44 -18.55
C GLU A 108 -31.97 15.85 -17.51
N SER A 109 -31.78 14.56 -17.21
CA SER A 109 -32.46 13.83 -16.13
C SER A 109 -32.32 14.49 -14.76
N ALA A 110 -31.29 15.32 -14.54
CA ALA A 110 -31.10 16.07 -13.29
C ALA A 110 -32.07 17.26 -13.12
N SER A 111 -32.95 17.48 -14.10
CA SER A 111 -34.07 18.41 -14.01
C SER A 111 -35.44 17.72 -14.14
N ASP A 112 -35.45 16.38 -14.15
CA ASP A 112 -36.68 15.60 -14.31
C ASP A 112 -37.64 15.85 -13.12
N PRO A 113 -38.90 16.26 -13.37
CA PRO A 113 -39.85 16.55 -12.30
C PRO A 113 -40.13 15.38 -11.36
N ASP A 114 -40.01 14.14 -11.81
CA ASP A 114 -40.33 12.93 -11.04
C ASP A 114 -39.21 12.64 -10.06
N VAL A 115 -37.96 12.75 -10.52
CA VAL A 115 -36.76 12.71 -9.67
C VAL A 115 -36.86 13.75 -8.56
N LEU A 116 -37.17 15.01 -8.90
CA LEU A 116 -37.26 16.09 -7.91
C LEU A 116 -38.40 15.88 -6.91
N ARG A 117 -39.51 15.23 -7.32
CA ARG A 117 -40.58 14.84 -6.40
C ARG A 117 -40.14 13.76 -5.43
N SER A 118 -39.44 12.72 -5.89
CA SER A 118 -38.89 11.68 -5.01
C SER A 118 -37.90 12.27 -4.02
N LEU A 119 -36.97 13.13 -4.47
CA LEU A 119 -36.00 13.81 -3.60
C LEU A 119 -36.67 14.68 -2.53
N LYS A 120 -37.73 15.41 -2.88
CA LYS A 120 -38.47 16.24 -1.92
C LYS A 120 -39.19 15.40 -0.85
N ARG A 121 -39.70 14.22 -1.21
CA ARG A 121 -40.37 13.30 -0.28
C ARG A 121 -39.40 12.53 0.59
N ALA A 122 -38.17 12.29 0.13
CA ALA A 122 -37.18 11.47 0.80
C ALA A 122 -37.01 11.84 2.28
N ASP A 123 -37.00 10.83 3.14
CA ASP A 123 -36.60 10.97 4.53
C ASP A 123 -35.07 10.87 4.67
N GLY A 124 -34.42 10.07 3.81
CA GLY A 124 -32.97 10.01 3.67
C GLY A 124 -32.56 9.89 2.20
N ILE A 125 -31.42 10.46 1.83
CA ILE A 125 -30.88 10.35 0.47
C ILE A 125 -29.51 9.68 0.53
N PHE A 126 -29.24 8.77 -0.41
CA PHE A 126 -27.99 8.03 -0.48
C PHE A 126 -27.36 8.13 -1.88
N LEU A 127 -26.09 8.54 -1.93
CA LEU A 127 -25.30 8.63 -3.16
C LEU A 127 -24.50 7.35 -3.33
N ALA A 128 -24.80 6.55 -4.35
CA ALA A 128 -24.14 5.27 -4.54
C ALA A 128 -22.70 5.40 -5.07
N GLY A 129 -22.00 4.27 -5.16
CA GLY A 129 -20.75 4.18 -5.90
C GLY A 129 -20.92 4.39 -7.42
N GLY A 130 -19.80 4.36 -8.14
CA GLY A 130 -19.77 4.50 -9.60
C GLY A 130 -18.64 5.41 -10.09
N ASP A 131 -18.83 5.99 -11.26
CA ASP A 131 -17.90 6.92 -11.88
C ASP A 131 -18.12 8.34 -11.36
N GLN A 132 -17.20 8.82 -10.52
CA GLN A 132 -17.21 10.17 -9.92
C GLN A 132 -17.42 11.29 -10.95
N SER A 133 -16.82 11.15 -12.14
CA SER A 133 -16.87 12.19 -13.17
C SER A 133 -18.29 12.37 -13.73
N ARG A 134 -19.10 11.31 -13.72
CA ARG A 134 -20.51 11.40 -14.13
C ARG A 134 -21.35 12.15 -13.12
N TYR A 135 -21.13 11.95 -11.81
CA TYR A 135 -21.83 12.71 -10.77
C TYR A 135 -21.60 14.22 -10.96
N VAL A 136 -20.35 14.62 -11.15
CA VAL A 136 -19.98 16.03 -11.41
C VAL A 136 -20.66 16.55 -12.68
N ARG A 137 -20.54 15.81 -13.80
CA ARG A 137 -21.12 16.23 -15.09
C ARG A 137 -22.65 16.33 -15.05
N TYR A 138 -23.32 15.43 -14.34
CA TYR A 138 -24.78 15.35 -14.35
C TYR A 138 -25.43 16.26 -13.33
N TRP A 139 -24.83 16.47 -12.15
CA TRP A 139 -25.55 17.11 -11.04
C TRP A 139 -25.01 18.48 -10.62
N ARG A 140 -23.76 18.83 -10.97
CA ARG A 140 -23.22 20.15 -10.59
C ARG A 140 -24.06 21.27 -11.20
N GLY A 141 -24.54 22.18 -10.36
CA GLY A 141 -25.35 23.33 -10.81
C GLY A 141 -26.69 22.96 -11.44
N THR A 142 -27.27 21.80 -11.08
CA THR A 142 -28.61 21.38 -11.54
C THR A 142 -29.63 21.37 -10.40
N PRO A 143 -30.94 21.25 -10.71
CA PRO A 143 -31.98 21.12 -9.69
C PRO A 143 -31.78 19.95 -8.71
N VAL A 144 -31.21 18.82 -9.15
CA VAL A 144 -30.85 17.71 -8.23
C VAL A 144 -29.83 18.16 -7.19
N GLY A 145 -28.75 18.85 -7.58
CA GLY A 145 -27.77 19.38 -6.62
C GLY A 145 -28.40 20.33 -5.60
N ALA A 146 -29.26 21.24 -6.07
CA ALA A 146 -30.00 22.16 -5.20
C ALA A 146 -30.97 21.42 -4.25
N ALA A 147 -31.58 20.31 -4.70
CA ALA A 147 -32.45 19.48 -3.88
C ALA A 147 -31.68 18.72 -2.78
N LEU A 148 -30.46 18.25 -3.07
CA LEU A 148 -29.57 17.63 -2.07
C LEU A 148 -29.20 18.64 -0.96
N ASP A 149 -28.82 19.85 -1.33
CA ASP A 149 -28.52 20.93 -0.36
C ASP A 149 -29.76 21.32 0.46
N ALA A 150 -30.94 21.36 -0.17
CA ALA A 150 -32.20 21.64 0.53
C ALA A 150 -32.56 20.51 1.52
N HIS A 151 -32.32 19.26 1.15
CA HIS A 151 -32.56 18.09 1.99
C HIS A 151 -31.73 18.13 3.27
N VAL A 152 -30.42 18.37 3.15
CA VAL A 152 -29.54 18.47 4.33
C VAL A 152 -29.88 19.69 5.18
N ARG A 153 -30.17 20.85 4.57
CA ARG A 153 -30.61 22.05 5.31
C ARG A 153 -31.94 21.85 6.05
N ALA A 154 -32.80 20.94 5.57
CA ALA A 154 -34.04 20.57 6.26
C ALA A 154 -33.81 19.65 7.46
N GLY A 155 -32.55 19.35 7.83
CA GLY A 155 -32.21 18.49 8.96
C GLY A 155 -32.40 17.00 8.68
N LYS A 156 -32.32 16.59 7.40
CA LYS A 156 -32.46 15.21 6.97
C LYS A 156 -31.09 14.59 6.62
N PRO A 157 -30.91 13.27 6.76
CA PRO A 157 -29.63 12.64 6.55
C PRO A 157 -29.29 12.47 5.06
N LEU A 158 -28.00 12.62 4.75
CA LEU A 158 -27.40 12.32 3.45
C LEU A 158 -26.27 11.29 3.64
N GLY A 159 -26.28 10.21 2.87
CA GLY A 159 -25.26 9.19 2.89
C GLY A 159 -24.57 9.04 1.55
N GLY A 160 -23.41 8.40 1.53
CA GLY A 160 -22.82 7.94 0.28
C GLY A 160 -21.65 7.01 0.48
N THR A 161 -21.39 6.20 -0.55
CA THR A 161 -20.29 5.22 -0.58
C THR A 161 -19.39 5.43 -1.78
N SER A 162 -18.08 5.22 -1.62
CA SER A 162 -17.11 5.32 -2.72
C SER A 162 -17.23 6.68 -3.42
N ALA A 163 -17.60 6.73 -4.71
CA ALA A 163 -17.90 7.96 -5.42
C ALA A 163 -18.89 8.89 -4.69
N GLY A 164 -19.95 8.33 -4.10
CA GLY A 164 -20.94 9.11 -3.35
C GLY A 164 -20.42 9.71 -2.03
N LEU A 165 -19.40 9.12 -1.41
CA LEU A 165 -18.66 9.78 -0.32
C LEU A 165 -17.83 10.93 -0.89
N ALA A 166 -17.07 10.67 -1.97
CA ALA A 166 -16.21 11.68 -2.58
C ALA A 166 -16.98 12.93 -2.99
N MET A 167 -18.23 12.77 -3.44
CA MET A 167 -19.11 13.88 -3.84
C MET A 167 -19.59 14.78 -2.68
N GLN A 168 -19.38 14.39 -1.41
CA GLN A 168 -19.87 15.18 -0.26
C GLN A 168 -18.88 16.25 0.23
N GLY A 169 -17.60 16.21 -0.16
CA GLY A 169 -16.62 17.23 0.24
C GLY A 169 -16.96 18.62 -0.33
N GLU A 170 -16.57 19.70 0.38
CA GLU A 170 -16.67 21.06 -0.18
C GLU A 170 -15.75 21.19 -1.41
N TYR A 171 -14.57 20.59 -1.30
CA TYR A 171 -13.65 20.34 -2.41
C TYR A 171 -13.66 18.84 -2.67
N LEU A 172 -13.79 18.43 -3.92
CA LEU A 172 -13.88 17.02 -4.26
C LEU A 172 -13.00 16.66 -5.45
N TYR A 173 -12.42 15.47 -5.44
CA TYR A 173 -11.76 14.93 -6.61
C TYR A 173 -12.80 14.38 -7.61
N GLY A 174 -12.92 15.02 -8.77
CA GLY A 174 -13.93 14.69 -9.78
C GLY A 174 -13.56 13.53 -10.72
N ALA A 175 -12.30 13.10 -10.77
CA ALA A 175 -11.79 12.15 -11.77
C ALA A 175 -12.10 12.55 -13.23
N MET A 176 -12.01 13.86 -13.53
CA MET A 176 -12.51 14.41 -14.80
C MET A 176 -11.65 14.04 -16.02
N ASP A 177 -10.43 13.55 -15.79
CA ASP A 177 -9.49 13.01 -16.77
C ASP A 177 -9.86 11.60 -17.27
N GLY A 178 -10.90 10.99 -16.68
CA GLY A 178 -11.31 9.61 -16.99
C GLY A 178 -10.45 8.54 -16.30
N GLY A 179 -9.54 8.95 -15.41
CA GLY A 179 -8.67 8.09 -14.62
C GLY A 179 -8.93 8.18 -13.12
N SER A 180 -8.27 7.31 -12.36
CA SER A 180 -8.13 7.48 -10.90
C SER A 180 -6.68 7.79 -10.62
N GLN A 181 -6.40 9.00 -10.12
CA GLN A 181 -5.09 9.36 -9.62
C GLN A 181 -4.57 8.36 -8.59
N ILE A 182 -3.26 8.15 -8.58
CA ILE A 182 -2.52 7.32 -7.62
C ILE A 182 -1.50 8.21 -6.90
N SER A 183 -1.09 7.82 -5.69
CA SER A 183 -0.19 8.62 -4.87
C SER A 183 1.10 9.04 -5.59
N PRO A 184 1.85 8.16 -6.29
CA PRO A 184 3.05 8.59 -6.99
C PRO A 184 2.81 9.68 -8.04
N ARG A 185 1.74 9.56 -8.85
CA ARG A 185 1.41 10.54 -9.89
C ARG A 185 0.92 11.86 -9.29
N ALA A 186 0.05 11.77 -8.29
CA ALA A 186 -0.50 12.94 -7.62
C ALA A 186 0.57 13.74 -6.86
N LEU A 187 1.57 13.07 -6.27
CA LEU A 187 2.69 13.72 -5.60
C LEU A 187 3.76 14.22 -6.58
N ALA A 188 3.89 13.62 -7.78
CA ALA A 188 4.83 14.07 -8.80
C ALA A 188 4.40 15.39 -9.46
N ASP A 189 3.09 15.70 -9.47
CA ASP A 189 2.55 16.97 -9.94
C ASP A 189 1.26 17.33 -9.16
N PRO A 190 1.38 17.90 -7.95
CA PRO A 190 0.24 18.16 -7.08
C PRO A 190 -0.69 19.24 -7.66
N LEU A 191 -0.16 20.16 -8.46
CA LEU A 191 -0.93 21.25 -9.06
C LEU A 191 -1.36 20.97 -10.50
N GLY A 192 -0.99 19.81 -11.05
CA GLY A 192 -1.28 19.41 -12.41
C GLY A 192 -2.77 19.31 -12.77
N PRO A 193 -3.08 19.27 -14.08
CA PRO A 193 -4.44 19.14 -14.59
C PRO A 193 -5.09 17.80 -14.23
N ASP A 194 -4.27 16.80 -13.93
CA ASP A 194 -4.63 15.46 -13.51
C ASP A 194 -5.28 15.39 -12.11
N ASN A 195 -4.96 16.35 -11.24
CA ASN A 195 -5.59 16.49 -9.93
C ASN A 195 -6.85 17.35 -10.05
N THR A 196 -7.90 16.75 -10.59
CA THR A 196 -9.17 17.41 -10.93
C THR A 196 -10.01 17.72 -9.68
N ILE A 197 -9.61 18.75 -8.93
CA ILE A 197 -10.36 19.23 -7.76
C ILE A 197 -11.47 20.16 -8.21
N GLU A 198 -12.71 19.76 -7.95
CA GLU A 198 -13.92 20.49 -8.29
C GLU A 198 -14.49 21.21 -7.05
N THR A 199 -15.17 22.32 -7.30
CA THR A 199 -15.87 23.14 -6.29
C THR A 199 -17.35 23.29 -6.66
N ASP A 200 -18.11 23.91 -5.75
CA ASP A 200 -19.50 24.32 -5.96
C ASP A 200 -20.43 23.16 -6.38
N PHE A 201 -20.17 21.98 -5.84
CA PHE A 201 -20.98 20.79 -6.09
C PHE A 201 -22.12 20.64 -5.07
N LEU A 202 -21.79 20.58 -3.77
CA LEU A 202 -22.74 20.59 -2.64
C LEU A 202 -22.27 21.56 -1.56
N GLN A 203 -23.20 22.09 -0.78
CA GLN A 203 -22.97 23.08 0.28
C GLN A 203 -23.33 22.50 1.64
N LEU A 204 -22.48 21.59 2.13
CA LEU A 204 -22.69 20.88 3.39
C LEU A 204 -21.93 21.55 4.53
N ALA A 205 -22.64 22.16 5.48
CA ALA A 205 -22.04 22.93 6.58
C ALA A 205 -21.03 22.12 7.42
N LEU A 206 -21.31 20.82 7.63
CA LEU A 206 -20.45 19.91 8.38
C LEU A 206 -19.18 19.49 7.61
N LEU A 207 -19.11 19.73 6.31
CA LEU A 207 -17.94 19.41 5.46
C LEU A 207 -17.29 20.65 4.85
N LYS A 208 -17.61 21.84 5.39
CA LYS A 208 -16.94 23.08 5.01
C LYS A 208 -15.45 23.00 5.34
N GLY A 209 -14.60 23.22 4.36
CA GLY A 209 -13.15 23.16 4.47
C GLY A 209 -12.58 21.75 4.34
N VAL A 210 -13.41 20.77 3.94
CA VAL A 210 -13.02 19.36 3.88
C VAL A 210 -12.95 18.90 2.44
N ILE A 211 -11.82 18.25 2.09
CA ILE A 211 -11.71 17.39 0.91
C ILE A 211 -11.72 15.94 1.33
N THR A 212 -12.51 15.11 0.65
CA THR A 212 -12.71 13.71 1.03
C THR A 212 -12.02 12.74 0.06
N ASP A 213 -11.64 11.57 0.58
CA ASP A 213 -11.14 10.47 -0.22
C ASP A 213 -11.62 9.09 0.29
N THR A 214 -11.60 8.09 -0.58
CA THR A 214 -12.19 6.75 -0.42
C THR A 214 -11.17 5.64 -0.67
N HIS A 215 -11.50 4.38 -0.35
CA HIS A 215 -10.63 3.19 -0.52
C HIS A 215 -9.20 3.41 -0.04
N PHE A 216 -9.08 4.10 1.11
CA PHE A 216 -7.93 4.94 1.40
C PHE A 216 -6.64 4.13 1.63
N SER A 217 -6.62 3.29 2.66
CA SER A 217 -5.44 2.46 2.98
C SER A 217 -5.19 1.36 1.95
N GLU A 218 -6.24 0.71 1.46
CA GLU A 218 -6.19 -0.46 0.56
C GLU A 218 -5.53 -0.10 -0.78
N ARG A 219 -5.70 1.14 -1.22
CA ARG A 219 -5.13 1.66 -2.47
C ARG A 219 -3.95 2.60 -2.27
N ASN A 220 -3.39 2.67 -1.06
CA ASN A 220 -2.23 3.49 -0.73
C ASN A 220 -2.45 4.98 -1.12
N ARG A 221 -3.55 5.58 -0.68
CA ARG A 221 -4.04 6.91 -1.14
C ARG A 221 -3.63 8.09 -0.26
N LEU A 222 -2.81 7.90 0.77
CA LEU A 222 -2.37 9.00 1.64
C LEU A 222 -1.63 10.10 0.87
N GLY A 223 -0.66 9.74 0.04
CA GLY A 223 0.06 10.71 -0.80
C GLY A 223 -0.88 11.47 -1.73
N ARG A 224 -1.85 10.77 -2.32
CA ARG A 224 -2.88 11.37 -3.16
C ARG A 224 -3.74 12.39 -2.42
N LEU A 225 -4.25 12.05 -1.23
CA LEU A 225 -5.04 12.99 -0.44
C LEU A 225 -4.23 14.22 -0.02
N ILE A 226 -2.93 14.06 0.28
CA ILE A 226 -2.04 15.20 0.57
C ILE A 226 -1.94 16.13 -0.66
N ALA A 227 -1.76 15.58 -1.86
CA ALA A 227 -1.75 16.37 -3.10
C ALA A 227 -3.11 17.05 -3.34
N PHE A 228 -4.22 16.36 -3.08
CA PHE A 228 -5.56 16.92 -3.18
C PHE A 228 -5.78 18.09 -2.23
N VAL A 229 -5.33 18.00 -0.97
CA VAL A 229 -5.35 19.11 -0.02
C VAL A 229 -4.53 20.28 -0.57
N ALA A 230 -3.31 20.05 -1.07
CA ALA A 230 -2.49 21.13 -1.61
C ALA A 230 -3.14 21.83 -2.81
N LYS A 231 -3.72 21.08 -3.76
CA LYS A 231 -4.46 21.66 -4.88
C LYS A 231 -5.68 22.44 -4.39
N ALA A 232 -6.46 21.88 -3.48
CA ALA A 232 -7.64 22.53 -2.92
C ALA A 232 -7.27 23.83 -2.18
N GLU A 233 -6.19 23.86 -1.40
CA GLU A 233 -5.69 25.07 -0.71
C GLU A 233 -5.21 26.14 -1.69
N SER A 234 -4.60 25.73 -2.81
CA SER A 234 -4.22 26.66 -3.88
C SER A 234 -5.43 27.35 -4.52
N ILE A 235 -6.59 26.68 -4.55
CA ILE A 235 -7.86 27.26 -5.03
C ILE A 235 -8.49 28.12 -3.93
N ALA A 236 -8.57 27.58 -2.70
CA ALA A 236 -9.27 28.18 -1.57
C ALA A 236 -8.56 29.41 -0.99
N GLN A 237 -7.24 29.50 -1.15
CA GLN A 237 -6.37 30.51 -0.51
C GLN A 237 -6.51 30.54 1.02
N ARG A 238 -6.81 29.38 1.63
CA ARG A 238 -6.91 29.16 3.08
C ARG A 238 -6.62 27.69 3.41
N PRO A 239 -6.25 27.37 4.66
CA PRO A 239 -6.09 25.99 5.10
C PRO A 239 -7.38 25.16 4.97
N LEU A 240 -7.20 23.89 4.62
CA LEU A 240 -8.24 22.86 4.51
C LEU A 240 -7.81 21.59 5.28
N ILE A 241 -8.73 20.64 5.41
CA ILE A 241 -8.41 19.30 5.91
C ILE A 241 -8.76 18.25 4.86
N GLY A 242 -7.93 17.22 4.78
CA GLY A 242 -8.24 16.00 4.03
C GLY A 242 -8.87 14.96 4.95
N LEU A 243 -9.90 14.26 4.49
CA LEU A 243 -10.53 13.14 5.19
C LEU A 243 -10.54 11.91 4.28
N GLY A 244 -9.62 10.97 4.52
CA GLY A 244 -9.60 9.67 3.85
C GLY A 244 -10.34 8.63 4.67
N VAL A 245 -11.23 7.86 4.05
CA VAL A 245 -11.96 6.76 4.71
C VAL A 245 -11.59 5.44 4.04
N ASP A 246 -11.18 4.46 4.85
CA ASP A 246 -10.79 3.12 4.38
C ASP A 246 -12.00 2.37 3.77
N GLU A 247 -11.73 1.46 2.83
CA GLU A 247 -12.77 0.68 2.13
C GLU A 247 -13.68 -0.06 3.13
N ASP A 248 -13.08 -0.61 4.18
CA ASP A 248 -13.73 -1.33 5.29
C ASP A 248 -14.24 -0.41 6.42
N ALA A 249 -14.31 0.90 6.20
CA ALA A 249 -14.74 1.87 7.19
C ALA A 249 -15.87 2.80 6.73
N ALA A 250 -16.60 3.34 7.71
CA ALA A 250 -17.59 4.37 7.52
C ALA A 250 -17.54 5.40 8.64
N VAL A 251 -17.70 6.68 8.30
CA VAL A 251 -17.79 7.80 9.25
C VAL A 251 -19.24 8.28 9.29
N ALA A 252 -19.89 8.10 10.43
CA ALA A 252 -21.24 8.57 10.69
C ALA A 252 -21.20 9.87 11.50
N VAL A 253 -21.54 10.98 10.86
CA VAL A 253 -21.49 12.33 11.41
C VAL A 253 -22.87 12.73 11.92
N GLU A 254 -22.97 13.03 13.20
CA GLU A 254 -24.17 13.56 13.84
C GLU A 254 -24.42 15.03 13.42
N GLY A 255 -25.65 15.51 13.61
CA GLY A 255 -26.02 16.89 13.25
C GLY A 255 -25.25 18.00 13.99
N ASP A 256 -24.57 17.67 15.09
CA ASP A 256 -23.69 18.58 15.84
C ASP A 256 -22.22 18.52 15.40
N GLY A 257 -21.89 17.70 14.39
CA GLY A 257 -20.55 17.54 13.84
C GLY A 257 -19.68 16.47 14.52
N ARG A 258 -20.14 15.85 15.61
CA ARG A 258 -19.45 14.68 16.19
C ARG A 258 -19.66 13.47 15.30
N ALA A 259 -18.61 12.70 15.07
CA ALA A 259 -18.65 11.55 14.18
C ALA A 259 -18.05 10.31 14.84
N ARG A 260 -18.69 9.16 14.57
CA ARG A 260 -18.22 7.83 14.96
C ARG A 260 -17.69 7.09 13.74
N VAL A 261 -16.69 6.25 13.97
CA VAL A 261 -16.14 5.35 12.95
C VAL A 261 -16.72 3.95 13.16
N TYR A 262 -17.26 3.38 12.09
CA TYR A 262 -17.60 1.98 12.01
C TYR A 262 -16.56 1.29 11.14
N ALA A 263 -16.09 0.11 11.53
CA ALA A 263 -15.08 -0.64 10.80
C ALA A 263 -15.44 -2.13 10.75
N THR A 264 -15.26 -2.76 9.59
CA THR A 264 -15.49 -4.20 9.36
C THR A 264 -14.20 -5.02 9.40
N ALA A 265 -13.05 -4.35 9.32
CA ALA A 265 -11.72 -4.95 9.44
C ALA A 265 -10.93 -4.35 10.61
N PRO A 266 -10.10 -5.15 11.32
CA PRO A 266 -9.21 -4.62 12.36
C PRO A 266 -8.27 -3.56 11.80
N GLY A 267 -8.18 -2.42 12.47
CA GLY A 267 -7.30 -1.30 12.08
C GLY A 267 -7.87 -0.37 11.00
N ALA A 268 -8.99 -0.71 10.35
CA ALA A 268 -9.65 0.19 9.42
C ALA A 268 -10.29 1.39 10.14
N GLY A 269 -10.26 2.55 9.50
CA GLY A 269 -10.87 3.76 10.05
C GLY A 269 -10.85 4.94 9.10
N ALA A 270 -10.66 6.13 9.66
CA ALA A 270 -10.57 7.37 8.90
C ALA A 270 -9.30 8.13 9.26
N THR A 271 -8.64 8.70 8.26
CA THR A 271 -7.42 9.50 8.41
C THR A 271 -7.71 10.96 8.10
N VAL A 272 -7.41 11.83 9.05
CA VAL A 272 -7.42 13.28 8.84
C VAL A 272 -6.01 13.74 8.47
N VAL A 273 -5.87 14.37 7.31
CA VAL A 273 -4.68 15.09 6.87
C VAL A 273 -4.84 16.56 7.22
N LYS A 274 -3.95 17.11 8.05
CA LYS A 274 -3.95 18.53 8.38
C LYS A 274 -3.27 19.31 7.24
N GLY A 275 -4.03 20.17 6.57
CA GLY A 275 -3.49 21.14 5.62
C GLY A 275 -2.85 22.34 6.33
N GLY A 276 -2.81 23.48 5.64
CA GLY A 276 -2.06 24.66 6.04
C GLY A 276 -0.57 24.48 5.78
N PHE A 277 -0.23 23.87 4.65
CA PHE A 277 1.15 23.52 4.33
C PHE A 277 2.04 24.76 4.26
N ALA A 278 3.17 24.72 4.97
CA ALA A 278 4.09 25.84 5.04
C ALA A 278 4.79 26.10 3.69
N GLN A 279 5.18 25.05 2.97
CA GLN A 279 5.72 25.17 1.63
C GLN A 279 4.59 25.29 0.61
N LYS A 280 4.62 26.36 -0.18
CA LYS A 280 3.79 26.48 -1.37
C LYS A 280 4.29 25.51 -2.43
N GLN A 281 3.35 24.85 -3.09
CA GLN A 281 3.65 23.96 -4.21
C GLN A 281 3.77 24.77 -5.50
N VAL A 282 4.56 24.26 -6.44
CA VAL A 282 4.82 24.87 -7.75
C VAL A 282 4.22 23.94 -8.80
N GLU A 283 3.66 24.53 -9.86
CA GLU A 283 3.14 23.78 -11.01
C GLU A 283 4.28 23.08 -11.75
N ASP A 284 4.02 21.88 -12.28
CA ASP A 284 4.99 21.02 -12.97
C ASP A 284 6.21 20.57 -12.12
N GLU A 285 6.15 20.73 -10.78
CA GLU A 285 7.18 20.26 -9.86
C GLU A 285 6.67 19.19 -8.90
N ALA A 286 7.53 18.22 -8.60
CA ALA A 286 7.26 17.22 -7.59
C ALA A 286 7.07 17.85 -6.21
N MET A 287 6.09 17.33 -5.48
CA MET A 287 5.68 17.87 -4.19
C MET A 287 6.83 17.83 -3.17
N LYS A 288 6.96 18.93 -2.41
CA LYS A 288 7.94 19.08 -1.34
C LYS A 288 7.28 19.62 -0.09
N LEU A 289 7.29 18.83 0.97
CA LEU A 289 6.75 19.18 2.27
C LEU A 289 7.68 18.65 3.36
N ASP A 290 8.18 19.53 4.22
CA ASP A 290 9.00 19.10 5.36
C ASP A 290 8.18 18.39 6.44
N ARG A 291 6.86 18.67 6.47
CA ARG A 291 5.96 18.10 7.47
C ARG A 291 4.51 18.05 7.00
N VAL A 292 3.89 16.90 7.21
CA VAL A 292 2.46 16.64 7.12
C VAL A 292 2.04 15.90 8.39
N ASP A 293 1.11 16.49 9.14
CA ASP A 293 0.54 15.86 10.33
C ASP A 293 -0.76 15.13 9.95
N THR A 294 -0.86 13.88 10.40
CA THR A 294 -2.05 13.04 10.20
C THR A 294 -2.55 12.49 11.52
N VAL A 295 -3.87 12.33 11.63
CA VAL A 295 -4.53 11.78 12.81
C VAL A 295 -5.51 10.71 12.36
N ILE A 296 -5.36 9.50 12.91
CA ILE A 296 -6.18 8.35 12.57
C ILE A 296 -7.27 8.20 13.63
N ALA A 297 -8.52 8.19 13.19
CA ALA A 297 -9.70 7.90 13.98
C ALA A 297 -10.11 6.44 13.78
N GLY A 298 -10.11 5.67 14.88
CA GLY A 298 -10.61 4.30 14.93
C GLY A 298 -12.00 4.23 15.57
N VAL A 299 -12.49 3.01 15.79
CA VAL A 299 -13.83 2.75 16.36
C VAL A 299 -14.06 3.35 17.76
N ASP A 300 -12.98 3.55 18.53
CA ASP A 300 -13.02 4.16 19.88
C ASP A 300 -12.82 5.68 19.88
N SER A 301 -12.57 6.27 18.70
CA SER A 301 -12.33 7.70 18.53
C SER A 301 -13.63 8.48 18.33
N VAL A 302 -13.59 9.79 18.59
CA VAL A 302 -14.65 10.74 18.18
C VAL A 302 -14.02 11.80 17.27
N LEU A 303 -14.41 11.80 15.99
CA LEU A 303 -13.99 12.82 15.03
C LEU A 303 -14.96 14.01 15.09
N HIS A 304 -14.47 15.25 14.96
CA HIS A 304 -15.28 16.47 14.99
C HIS A 304 -15.13 17.23 13.67
N LEU A 305 -16.18 17.25 12.87
CA LEU A 305 -16.24 17.96 11.59
C LEU A 305 -17.02 19.28 11.74
N PRO A 306 -16.60 20.35 11.02
CA PRO A 306 -15.53 20.39 10.01
C PRO A 306 -14.12 20.56 10.58
N SER A 307 -13.94 20.62 11.91
CA SER A 307 -12.64 20.99 12.51
C SER A 307 -11.49 20.01 12.28
N GLY A 308 -11.78 18.74 11.99
CA GLY A 308 -10.79 17.67 11.87
C GLY A 308 -10.19 17.22 13.21
N ARG A 309 -10.67 17.72 14.36
CA ARG A 309 -10.21 17.27 15.68
C ARG A 309 -10.65 15.82 15.91
N VAL A 310 -9.74 15.00 16.43
CA VAL A 310 -10.04 13.61 16.86
C VAL A 310 -9.77 13.49 18.34
N ASP A 311 -10.80 13.14 19.11
CA ASP A 311 -10.65 12.77 20.51
C ASP A 311 -10.31 11.27 20.58
N LYS A 312 -9.35 10.91 21.44
CA LYS A 312 -8.81 9.54 21.55
C LYS A 312 -8.37 8.99 20.19
N PRO A 313 -7.41 9.64 19.51
CA PRO A 313 -6.93 9.15 18.21
C PRO A 313 -6.34 7.74 18.37
N ALA A 314 -6.59 6.89 17.37
CA ALA A 314 -5.98 5.56 17.30
C ALA A 314 -4.48 5.66 17.08
N ALA A 315 -4.05 6.64 16.27
CA ALA A 315 -2.65 6.99 16.08
C ALA A 315 -2.49 8.41 15.55
N GLU A 316 -1.32 9.00 15.82
CA GLU A 316 -0.85 10.24 15.18
C GLU A 316 0.43 9.92 14.43
N ARG A 317 0.51 10.37 13.18
CA ARG A 317 1.69 10.12 12.34
C ARG A 317 2.14 11.39 11.65
N ARG A 318 3.45 11.51 11.50
CA ARG A 318 4.11 12.63 10.82
C ARG A 318 4.79 12.10 9.57
N TYR A 319 4.67 12.86 8.50
CA TYR A 319 5.29 12.54 7.23
C TYR A 319 6.03 13.76 6.68
N ALA A 320 6.94 13.53 5.75
CA ALA A 320 7.41 14.52 4.80
C ALA A 320 7.09 14.04 3.38
N VAL A 321 7.12 14.95 2.42
CA VAL A 321 7.14 14.62 1.00
C VAL A 321 8.45 15.16 0.42
N ARG A 322 9.29 14.27 -0.11
CA ARG A 322 10.60 14.59 -0.69
C ARG A 322 10.58 14.22 -2.16
N ASP A 323 10.60 15.22 -3.03
CA ASP A 323 10.58 15.04 -4.49
C ASP A 323 9.48 14.07 -4.94
N GLY A 324 8.26 14.26 -4.41
CA GLY A 324 7.10 13.43 -4.74
C GLY A 324 7.02 12.07 -4.01
N VAL A 325 7.93 11.79 -3.07
CA VAL A 325 7.91 10.55 -2.26
C VAL A 325 7.47 10.85 -0.83
N LEU A 326 6.42 10.17 -0.37
CA LEU A 326 5.93 10.25 1.00
C LEU A 326 6.83 9.42 1.92
N VAL A 327 7.37 10.06 2.97
CA VAL A 327 8.26 9.42 3.95
C VAL A 327 7.72 9.63 5.36
N ALA A 328 7.70 8.59 6.18
CA ALA A 328 7.32 8.68 7.58
C ALA A 328 8.47 9.27 8.42
N LEU A 329 8.11 10.12 9.38
CA LEU A 329 9.01 10.79 10.31
C LEU A 329 8.78 10.30 11.73
N ASP A 330 9.81 10.39 12.58
CA ASP A 330 9.75 10.05 14.02
C ASP A 330 9.25 8.63 14.31
N ALA A 331 9.24 7.77 13.30
CA ALA A 331 8.64 6.43 13.34
C ALA A 331 9.64 5.34 12.91
N PRO A 332 10.85 5.30 13.50
CA PRO A 332 11.85 4.32 13.12
C PRO A 332 11.31 2.89 13.25
N VAL A 333 11.70 2.04 12.31
CA VAL A 333 11.35 0.62 12.32
C VAL A 333 12.50 -0.18 11.76
N LEU A 334 12.75 -1.33 12.38
CA LEU A 334 13.69 -2.32 11.91
C LEU A 334 12.93 -3.62 11.65
N VAL A 335 13.15 -4.20 10.48
CA VAL A 335 12.56 -5.46 10.03
C VAL A 335 13.68 -6.42 9.70
N ILE A 336 13.59 -7.69 10.11
CA ILE A 336 14.62 -8.69 9.86
C ILE A 336 14.03 -10.02 9.36
N HIS A 337 14.87 -10.81 8.69
CA HIS A 337 14.67 -12.24 8.51
C HIS A 337 15.93 -13.04 8.82
N GLY A 338 15.73 -14.28 9.30
CA GLY A 338 16.77 -15.31 9.45
C GLY A 338 16.73 -16.38 8.35
N GLY A 339 15.83 -16.23 7.38
CA GLY A 339 15.74 -17.07 6.18
C GLY A 339 14.42 -17.84 6.04
N ALA A 340 13.99 -18.05 4.79
CA ALA A 340 12.85 -18.88 4.42
C ALA A 340 13.22 -20.38 4.43
N GLY A 341 12.27 -21.26 4.08
CA GLY A 341 12.49 -22.70 3.94
C GLY A 341 12.56 -23.49 5.25
N VAL A 342 12.00 -22.95 6.33
CA VAL A 342 11.94 -23.64 7.63
C VAL A 342 10.82 -24.66 7.60
N GLU A 343 11.14 -25.93 7.84
CA GLU A 343 10.16 -27.02 7.95
C GLU A 343 10.00 -27.43 9.42
N ARG A 344 8.76 -27.54 9.91
CA ARG A 344 8.48 -27.93 11.32
C ARG A 344 9.09 -29.28 11.66
N ALA A 345 9.04 -30.23 10.72
CA ALA A 345 9.59 -31.57 10.90
C ALA A 345 11.12 -31.60 11.12
N GLY A 346 11.83 -30.53 10.74
CA GLY A 346 13.28 -30.39 10.89
C GLY A 346 13.73 -29.58 12.11
N MET A 347 12.81 -29.13 12.96
CA MET A 347 13.09 -28.24 14.09
C MET A 347 12.78 -28.91 15.42
N THR A 348 13.71 -28.83 16.37
CA THR A 348 13.43 -29.16 17.77
C THR A 348 12.94 -27.91 18.52
N PRO A 349 12.21 -28.05 19.65
CA PRO A 349 11.84 -26.89 20.47
C PRO A 349 13.04 -26.04 20.91
N ALA A 350 14.20 -26.67 21.13
CA ALA A 350 15.43 -25.96 21.48
C ALA A 350 16.02 -25.18 20.28
N ASP A 351 15.94 -25.72 19.06
CA ASP A 351 16.33 -24.99 17.86
C ASP A 351 15.43 -23.76 17.66
N GLU A 352 14.12 -23.90 17.88
CA GLU A 352 13.16 -22.80 17.75
C GLU A 352 13.41 -21.69 18.79
N ASP A 353 13.60 -22.07 20.06
CA ASP A 353 13.93 -21.12 21.13
C ASP A 353 15.25 -20.37 20.86
N ALA A 354 16.28 -21.09 20.41
CA ALA A 354 17.56 -20.48 20.05
C ALA A 354 17.42 -19.50 18.87
N ALA A 355 16.63 -19.85 17.85
CA ALA A 355 16.36 -18.97 16.71
C ALA A 355 15.58 -17.72 17.14
N ARG A 356 14.53 -17.85 17.97
CA ARG A 356 13.75 -16.72 18.48
C ARG A 356 14.61 -15.75 19.30
N LYS A 357 15.42 -16.27 20.22
CA LYS A 357 16.36 -15.45 21.01
C LYS A 357 17.36 -14.69 20.14
N ALA A 358 17.87 -15.33 19.08
CA ALA A 358 18.79 -14.69 18.16
C ALA A 358 18.10 -13.58 17.32
N LEU A 359 16.85 -13.80 16.87
CA LEU A 359 16.05 -12.76 16.20
C LEU A 359 15.80 -11.56 17.14
N GLU A 360 15.40 -11.82 18.37
CA GLU A 360 15.19 -10.76 19.37
C GLU A 360 16.47 -9.98 19.67
N ALA A 361 17.60 -10.66 19.80
CA ALA A 361 18.90 -10.01 20.02
C ALA A 361 19.29 -9.11 18.84
N ALA A 362 19.07 -9.57 17.60
CA ALA A 362 19.34 -8.78 16.39
C ALA A 362 18.44 -7.54 16.31
N LEU A 363 17.15 -7.70 16.60
CA LEU A 363 16.19 -6.58 16.66
C LEU A 363 16.62 -5.55 17.70
N ARG A 364 16.97 -5.98 18.93
CA ARG A 364 17.43 -5.08 19.99
C ARG A 364 18.72 -4.34 19.62
N ALA A 365 19.67 -5.03 18.99
CA ALA A 365 20.95 -4.43 18.59
C ALA A 365 20.77 -3.33 17.53
N GLY A 366 19.97 -3.59 16.49
CA GLY A 366 19.68 -2.59 15.47
C GLY A 366 18.79 -1.45 16.00
N HIS A 367 17.76 -1.78 16.80
CA HIS A 367 16.90 -0.78 17.43
C HIS A 367 17.68 0.19 18.32
N ALA A 368 18.68 -0.30 19.07
CA ALA A 368 19.54 0.57 19.87
C ALA A 368 20.27 1.65 19.03
N GLN A 369 20.60 1.37 17.76
CA GLN A 369 21.15 2.38 16.86
C GLN A 369 20.09 3.41 16.44
N LEU A 370 18.88 2.95 16.12
CA LEU A 370 17.77 3.84 15.75
C LEU A 370 17.35 4.74 16.92
N THR A 371 17.26 4.20 18.14
CA THR A 371 16.98 4.98 19.36
C THR A 371 18.06 6.01 19.64
N ALA A 372 19.32 5.71 19.29
CA ALA A 372 20.43 6.66 19.39
C ALA A 372 20.43 7.72 18.26
N GLY A 373 19.40 7.76 17.40
CA GLY A 373 19.28 8.71 16.30
C GLY A 373 20.25 8.47 15.15
N LYS A 374 20.82 7.25 15.05
CA LYS A 374 21.75 6.92 13.97
C LYS A 374 21.03 6.59 12.66
N PRO A 375 21.71 6.74 11.51
CA PRO A 375 21.14 6.39 10.21
C PRO A 375 20.73 4.91 10.09
N ALA A 376 19.78 4.63 9.21
CA ALA A 376 19.28 3.28 8.93
C ALA A 376 20.39 2.25 8.66
N LEU A 377 21.47 2.66 7.97
CA LEU A 377 22.65 1.82 7.69
C LEU A 377 23.29 1.23 8.95
N GLU A 378 23.35 1.99 10.05
CA GLU A 378 23.93 1.53 11.31
C GLU A 378 23.07 0.43 11.94
N ALA A 379 21.75 0.60 11.88
CA ALA A 379 20.79 -0.34 12.45
C ALA A 379 20.83 -1.69 11.72
N ILE A 380 20.80 -1.69 10.38
CA ILE A 380 20.86 -2.94 9.61
C ILE A 380 22.22 -3.62 9.76
N THR A 381 23.32 -2.86 9.82
CA THR A 381 24.67 -3.43 10.01
C THR A 381 24.76 -4.13 11.36
N ALA A 382 24.26 -3.49 12.43
CA ALA A 382 24.27 -4.06 13.78
C ALA A 382 23.38 -5.32 13.87
N ALA A 383 22.18 -5.28 13.30
CA ALA A 383 21.26 -6.42 13.30
C ALA A 383 21.84 -7.62 12.54
N ILE A 384 22.34 -7.40 11.31
CA ILE A 384 22.92 -8.48 10.48
C ILE A 384 24.20 -9.02 11.12
N THR A 385 25.02 -8.21 11.76
CA THR A 385 26.22 -8.69 12.49
C THR A 385 25.82 -9.69 13.59
N VAL A 386 24.74 -9.43 14.33
CA VAL A 386 24.22 -10.37 15.33
C VAL A 386 23.71 -11.66 14.68
N LEU A 387 23.02 -11.56 13.54
CA LEU A 387 22.54 -12.73 12.79
C LEU A 387 23.69 -13.55 12.20
N GLU A 388 24.76 -12.92 11.72
CA GLU A 388 25.98 -13.58 11.23
C GLU A 388 26.77 -14.25 12.35
N ASP A 389 26.72 -13.75 13.58
CA ASP A 389 27.38 -14.36 14.74
C ASP A 389 26.56 -15.52 15.34
N ALA A 390 25.28 -15.67 14.94
CA ALA A 390 24.32 -16.61 15.51
C ALA A 390 24.31 -17.96 14.75
N PRO A 391 24.77 -19.07 15.38
CA PRO A 391 24.85 -20.39 14.76
C PRO A 391 23.57 -20.96 14.09
N PRO A 392 22.34 -20.60 14.51
CA PRO A 392 21.13 -21.10 13.85
C PRO A 392 20.99 -20.68 12.37
N PHE A 393 21.53 -19.53 11.98
CA PHE A 393 21.29 -18.95 10.66
C PHE A 393 22.41 -19.28 9.67
N ASN A 394 22.08 -19.30 8.36
CA ASN A 394 23.04 -19.59 7.30
C ASN A 394 23.66 -18.27 6.77
N ALA A 395 24.41 -17.61 7.66
CA ALA A 395 25.26 -16.47 7.36
C ALA A 395 26.36 -16.41 8.43
N GLY A 396 27.58 -16.01 8.06
CA GLY A 396 28.71 -16.02 8.99
C GLY A 396 28.86 -17.36 9.72
N ARG A 397 28.86 -17.33 11.06
CA ARG A 397 28.88 -18.53 11.91
C ARG A 397 27.58 -19.31 11.77
N GLY A 398 27.66 -20.51 11.21
CA GLY A 398 26.47 -21.30 10.86
C GLY A 398 26.16 -21.33 9.36
N ALA A 399 27.02 -20.72 8.53
CA ALA A 399 26.99 -20.87 7.08
C ALA A 399 27.05 -22.35 6.65
N VAL A 400 26.35 -22.63 5.55
CA VAL A 400 26.41 -23.93 4.87
C VAL A 400 27.77 -24.15 4.21
N PHE A 401 28.02 -25.39 3.82
CA PHE A 401 29.26 -25.79 3.16
C PHE A 401 29.10 -25.94 1.65
N THR A 402 30.14 -25.57 0.92
CA THR A 402 30.34 -25.92 -0.48
C THR A 402 30.56 -27.43 -0.64
N HIS A 403 30.55 -27.90 -1.89
CA HIS A 403 30.88 -29.28 -2.25
C HIS A 403 32.22 -29.74 -1.66
N ASP A 404 33.22 -28.84 -1.64
CA ASP A 404 34.57 -29.13 -1.16
C ASP A 404 34.72 -29.00 0.37
N GLY A 405 33.60 -28.87 1.11
CA GLY A 405 33.63 -28.79 2.57
C GLY A 405 34.15 -27.46 3.12
N LYS A 406 34.03 -26.36 2.36
CA LYS A 406 34.42 -25.00 2.80
C LYS A 406 33.19 -24.13 3.03
N ASN A 407 33.29 -23.14 3.92
CA ASN A 407 32.31 -22.06 4.01
C ASN A 407 32.71 -20.95 3.04
N GLU A 408 31.74 -20.41 2.30
CA GLU A 408 31.94 -19.36 1.31
C GLU A 408 30.77 -18.39 1.37
N LEU A 409 31.05 -17.15 1.72
CA LEU A 409 30.07 -16.18 2.20
C LEU A 409 29.87 -15.04 1.20
N ASP A 410 28.63 -14.59 1.11
CA ASP A 410 28.21 -13.49 0.26
C ASP A 410 27.37 -12.49 1.07
N SER A 411 27.51 -11.19 0.80
CA SER A 411 26.67 -10.17 1.44
C SER A 411 26.62 -8.89 0.61
N SER A 412 25.52 -8.14 0.71
CA SER A 412 25.45 -6.77 0.23
C SER A 412 24.66 -5.85 1.16
N ILE A 413 24.88 -4.55 0.98
CA ILE A 413 24.24 -3.46 1.71
C ILE A 413 23.97 -2.30 0.74
N MET A 414 22.84 -1.61 0.93
CA MET A 414 22.44 -0.47 0.12
C MET A 414 21.82 0.64 0.98
N ASP A 415 22.27 1.86 0.72
CA ASP A 415 21.72 3.09 1.29
C ASP A 415 20.64 3.65 0.36
N GLY A 416 19.39 3.66 0.80
CA GLY A 416 18.27 4.15 0.01
C GLY A 416 18.30 5.66 -0.23
N ALA A 417 18.95 6.43 0.66
CA ALA A 417 19.02 7.88 0.53
C ALA A 417 19.98 8.34 -0.57
N THR A 418 21.10 7.63 -0.75
CA THR A 418 22.15 8.01 -1.70
C THR A 418 22.28 7.09 -2.91
N GLY A 419 21.63 5.92 -2.87
CA GLY A 419 21.79 4.85 -3.86
C GLY A 419 23.17 4.18 -3.82
N LYS A 420 24.03 4.52 -2.85
CA LYS A 420 25.31 3.84 -2.66
C LYS A 420 25.07 2.41 -2.22
N ALA A 421 25.90 1.51 -2.73
CA ALA A 421 25.83 0.10 -2.42
C ALA A 421 27.22 -0.51 -2.29
N GLY A 422 27.31 -1.58 -1.52
CA GLY A 422 28.52 -2.37 -1.35
C GLY A 422 28.19 -3.85 -1.25
N ALA A 423 29.03 -4.69 -1.83
CA ALA A 423 28.80 -6.12 -1.93
C ALA A 423 30.12 -6.89 -1.92
N VAL A 424 30.06 -8.08 -1.34
CA VAL A 424 31.11 -9.09 -1.42
C VAL A 424 30.56 -10.46 -1.73
N ALA A 425 31.31 -11.24 -2.50
CA ALA A 425 30.97 -12.63 -2.76
C ALA A 425 32.20 -13.53 -2.69
N GLY A 426 32.00 -14.78 -2.31
CA GLY A 426 33.08 -15.77 -2.32
C GLY A 426 34.15 -15.58 -1.24
N VAL A 427 33.84 -14.95 -0.10
CA VAL A 427 34.83 -14.74 0.98
C VAL A 427 34.81 -15.91 1.97
N HIS A 428 35.95 -16.23 2.56
CA HIS A 428 36.15 -17.44 3.39
C HIS A 428 36.62 -17.16 4.82
N ARG A 429 37.10 -15.95 5.10
CA ARG A 429 37.76 -15.60 6.37
C ARG A 429 37.18 -14.36 7.03
N VAL A 430 36.32 -13.61 6.35
CA VAL A 430 35.71 -12.39 6.88
C VAL A 430 34.67 -12.79 7.93
N LYS A 431 34.90 -12.43 9.20
CA LYS A 431 34.02 -12.86 10.30
C LYS A 431 32.56 -12.45 10.05
N ASN A 432 32.38 -11.20 9.64
CA ASN A 432 31.08 -10.57 9.43
C ASN A 432 31.01 -9.94 8.02
N PRO A 433 30.63 -10.70 6.98
CA PRO A 433 30.58 -10.22 5.59
C PRO A 433 29.86 -8.88 5.37
N ILE A 434 28.79 -8.60 6.11
CA ILE A 434 28.07 -7.31 6.00
C ILE A 434 28.97 -6.11 6.31
N THR A 435 29.91 -6.25 7.25
CA THR A 435 30.83 -5.17 7.61
C THR A 435 31.85 -4.89 6.51
N LEU A 436 32.24 -5.92 5.75
CA LEU A 436 33.08 -5.76 4.58
C LEU A 436 32.31 -5.17 3.41
N ALA A 437 31.07 -5.62 3.17
CA ALA A 437 30.20 -5.03 2.16
C ALA A 437 30.03 -3.52 2.40
N ARG A 438 29.83 -3.11 3.67
CA ARG A 438 29.80 -1.69 4.06
C ARG A 438 31.14 -0.98 3.81
N ALA A 439 32.27 -1.61 4.12
CA ALA A 439 33.58 -1.03 3.83
C ALA A 439 33.82 -0.85 2.32
N VAL A 440 33.33 -1.77 1.47
CA VAL A 440 33.38 -1.62 0.00
C VAL A 440 32.60 -0.37 -0.42
N MET A 441 31.39 -0.18 0.12
CA MET A 441 30.55 0.99 -0.17
C MET A 441 31.19 2.32 0.26
N GLU A 442 31.75 2.38 1.46
CA GLU A 442 32.19 3.65 2.09
C GLU A 442 33.66 3.98 1.80
N LYS A 443 34.51 2.97 1.61
CA LYS A 443 35.98 3.13 1.57
C LYS A 443 36.60 2.71 0.23
N SER A 444 35.78 2.54 -0.81
CA SER A 444 36.25 2.26 -2.17
C SER A 444 35.45 3.05 -3.21
N ARG A 445 35.85 2.95 -4.48
CA ARG A 445 35.09 3.47 -5.63
C ARG A 445 34.22 2.40 -6.30
N HIS A 446 34.15 1.21 -5.71
CA HIS A 446 33.54 0.02 -6.29
C HIS A 446 32.25 -0.34 -5.54
N VAL A 447 31.37 -1.08 -6.22
CA VAL A 447 30.15 -1.63 -5.61
C VAL A 447 30.38 -3.07 -5.14
N MET A 448 31.11 -3.89 -5.90
CA MET A 448 31.24 -5.32 -5.60
C MET A 448 32.70 -5.78 -5.69
N MET A 449 33.14 -6.56 -4.71
CA MET A 449 34.44 -7.23 -4.71
C MET A 449 34.26 -8.74 -4.45
N VAL A 450 35.15 -9.57 -4.98
CA VAL A 450 34.99 -11.04 -4.87
C VAL A 450 36.26 -11.75 -4.43
N GLY A 451 36.08 -12.88 -3.74
CA GLY A 451 37.14 -13.83 -3.41
C GLY A 451 38.32 -13.24 -2.66
N GLY A 452 39.52 -13.70 -3.00
CA GLY A 452 40.76 -13.24 -2.36
C GLY A 452 41.03 -11.73 -2.50
N GLY A 453 40.52 -11.08 -3.55
CA GLY A 453 40.63 -9.62 -3.71
C GLY A 453 39.82 -8.87 -2.65
N ALA A 454 38.61 -9.35 -2.35
CA ALA A 454 37.79 -8.79 -1.27
C ALA A 454 38.45 -8.99 0.10
N GLU A 455 39.11 -10.13 0.35
CA GLU A 455 39.82 -10.37 1.62
C GLU A 455 41.11 -9.56 1.76
N ALA A 456 41.81 -9.29 0.65
CA ALA A 456 42.95 -8.38 0.65
C ALA A 456 42.51 -6.97 1.06
N PHE A 457 41.41 -6.48 0.47
CA PHE A 457 40.79 -5.22 0.86
C PHE A 457 40.30 -5.24 2.32
N ALA A 458 39.69 -6.35 2.77
CA ALA A 458 39.26 -6.52 4.16
C ALA A 458 40.42 -6.31 5.15
N LYS A 459 41.59 -6.90 4.83
CA LYS A 459 42.81 -6.73 5.63
C LYS A 459 43.28 -5.27 5.66
N GLU A 460 43.26 -4.58 4.53
CA GLU A 460 43.64 -3.15 4.44
C GLU A 460 42.71 -2.26 5.26
N GLN A 461 41.40 -2.55 5.25
CA GLN A 461 40.40 -1.77 5.98
C GLN A 461 40.26 -2.14 7.47
N GLY A 462 41.06 -3.10 7.95
CA GLY A 462 41.01 -3.57 9.34
C GLY A 462 39.76 -4.39 9.69
N VAL A 463 39.12 -5.01 8.70
CA VAL A 463 37.99 -5.93 8.94
C VAL A 463 38.51 -7.24 9.54
N THR A 464 37.85 -7.74 10.57
CA THR A 464 38.26 -8.95 11.29
C THR A 464 38.25 -10.18 10.39
N LEU A 465 39.43 -10.77 10.21
CA LEU A 465 39.60 -12.07 9.56
C LEU A 465 39.77 -13.17 10.62
N VAL A 466 39.07 -14.28 10.46
CA VAL A 466 39.09 -15.44 11.36
C VAL A 466 39.62 -16.68 10.63
N ASP A 467 39.96 -17.70 11.42
CA ASP A 467 40.18 -19.04 10.88
C ASP A 467 38.85 -19.61 10.35
N PRO A 468 38.83 -20.27 9.18
CA PRO A 468 37.59 -20.83 8.61
C PRO A 468 36.84 -21.79 9.54
N SER A 469 37.51 -22.43 10.52
CA SER A 469 36.86 -23.27 11.53
C SER A 469 35.83 -22.52 12.39
N TYR A 470 35.91 -21.18 12.47
CA TYR A 470 34.93 -20.34 13.16
C TYR A 470 33.50 -20.54 12.60
N PHE A 471 33.37 -20.70 11.28
CA PHE A 471 32.07 -20.76 10.61
C PHE A 471 31.38 -22.12 10.78
N ARG A 472 32.16 -23.17 11.10
CA ARG A 472 31.68 -24.55 11.19
C ARG A 472 30.69 -24.72 12.35
N THR A 473 29.58 -25.39 12.03
CA THR A 473 28.76 -26.06 13.03
C THR A 473 28.59 -27.52 12.63
N GLU A 474 28.43 -28.40 13.61
CA GLU A 474 28.27 -29.83 13.34
C GLU A 474 26.98 -30.11 12.57
N LYS A 475 25.90 -29.37 12.87
CA LYS A 475 24.61 -29.45 12.16
C LYS A 475 24.78 -29.21 10.65
N ARG A 476 25.48 -28.14 10.26
CA ARG A 476 25.70 -27.81 8.83
C ARG A 476 26.66 -28.78 8.15
N TRP A 477 27.63 -29.31 8.89
CA TRP A 477 28.53 -30.33 8.35
C TRP A 477 27.79 -31.61 8.00
N GLN A 478 26.92 -32.09 8.90
CA GLN A 478 26.11 -33.29 8.64
C GLN A 478 25.12 -33.09 7.48
N GLN A 479 24.61 -31.87 7.28
CA GLN A 479 23.79 -31.54 6.10
C GLN A 479 24.58 -31.72 4.79
N LEU A 480 25.85 -31.29 4.74
CA LEU A 480 26.71 -31.55 3.59
C LEU A 480 26.93 -33.04 3.37
N GLN A 481 27.28 -33.79 4.42
CA GLN A 481 27.55 -35.23 4.31
C GLN A 481 26.34 -35.97 3.73
N LYS A 482 25.13 -35.62 4.19
CA LYS A 482 23.89 -36.14 3.65
C LYS A 482 23.69 -35.77 2.17
N ALA A 483 23.90 -34.50 1.81
CA ALA A 483 23.75 -34.05 0.42
C ALA A 483 24.74 -34.76 -0.54
N LEU A 484 25.98 -35.00 -0.10
CA LEU A 484 26.98 -35.75 -0.88
C LEU A 484 26.59 -37.23 -1.05
N GLN A 485 26.01 -37.84 -0.01
CA GLN A 485 25.51 -39.21 -0.09
C GLN A 485 24.33 -39.32 -1.07
N GLU A 486 23.37 -38.39 -1.00
CA GLU A 486 22.22 -38.33 -1.92
C GLU A 486 22.67 -38.10 -3.37
N GLU A 487 23.63 -37.20 -3.60
CA GLU A 487 24.24 -36.96 -4.92
C GLU A 487 24.91 -38.23 -5.47
N ALA A 488 25.71 -38.92 -4.65
CA ALA A 488 26.36 -40.17 -5.06
C ALA A 488 25.36 -41.27 -5.39
N GLN A 489 24.26 -41.39 -4.62
CA GLN A 489 23.20 -42.37 -4.87
C GLN A 489 22.44 -42.08 -6.17
N ALA A 490 22.11 -40.81 -6.43
CA ALA A 490 21.44 -40.40 -7.67
C ALA A 490 22.32 -40.70 -8.90
N GLN A 491 23.61 -40.36 -8.83
CA GLN A 491 24.59 -40.67 -9.87
C GLN A 491 24.73 -42.19 -10.11
N ALA A 492 24.83 -42.98 -9.03
CA ALA A 492 24.91 -44.43 -9.14
C ALA A 492 23.64 -45.06 -9.75
N SER A 493 22.49 -44.42 -9.59
CA SER A 493 21.19 -44.90 -10.07
C SER A 493 20.78 -44.32 -11.43
N ASN A 494 21.62 -43.51 -12.08
CA ASN A 494 21.29 -42.77 -13.31
C ASN A 494 19.99 -41.94 -13.21
N MET A 495 19.62 -41.55 -11.98
CA MET A 495 18.46 -40.71 -11.74
C MET A 495 18.87 -39.23 -11.75
N PRO A 496 18.02 -38.31 -12.22
CA PRO A 496 18.25 -36.88 -12.03
C PRO A 496 18.43 -36.59 -10.54
N LEU A 497 19.48 -35.83 -10.19
CA LEU A 497 19.59 -35.30 -8.84
C LEU A 497 18.48 -34.26 -8.66
N GLU A 498 17.41 -34.64 -7.99
CA GLU A 498 16.51 -33.65 -7.39
C GLU A 498 17.28 -33.00 -6.26
N LEU A 499 17.78 -31.79 -6.51
CA LEU A 499 18.37 -30.98 -5.46
C LEU A 499 17.26 -30.74 -4.41
N PRO A 500 17.42 -31.22 -3.17
CA PRO A 500 16.35 -31.12 -2.19
C PRO A 500 16.06 -29.64 -1.95
N GLY A 501 14.78 -29.25 -1.89
CA GLY A 501 14.38 -27.86 -1.61
C GLY A 501 15.12 -27.28 -0.39
N LYS A 502 15.44 -28.12 0.60
CA LYS A 502 16.25 -27.81 1.79
C LYS A 502 17.65 -27.22 1.53
N ALA A 503 18.22 -27.43 0.34
CA ALA A 503 19.60 -27.04 0.03
C ALA A 503 19.76 -25.52 -0.19
N TYR A 504 18.70 -24.82 -0.60
CA TYR A 504 18.78 -23.44 -1.10
C TYR A 504 18.54 -22.35 -0.05
N PHE A 505 18.19 -22.73 1.18
CA PHE A 505 17.57 -21.82 2.14
C PHE A 505 18.50 -21.35 3.28
N GLY A 506 18.18 -20.18 3.86
CA GLY A 506 18.78 -19.70 5.12
C GLY A 506 19.58 -18.40 5.06
N THR A 507 19.34 -17.54 4.07
CA THR A 507 19.87 -16.17 4.02
C THR A 507 19.29 -15.30 5.14
N VAL A 508 20.10 -14.42 5.74
CA VAL A 508 19.67 -13.41 6.73
C VAL A 508 19.62 -12.03 6.09
N GLY A 509 18.82 -11.13 6.66
CA GLY A 509 18.76 -9.76 6.17
C GLY A 509 17.99 -8.83 7.10
N ALA A 510 18.18 -7.54 6.87
CA ALA A 510 17.56 -6.48 7.64
C ALA A 510 17.23 -5.28 6.77
N LEU A 511 16.12 -4.62 7.09
CA LEU A 511 15.68 -3.34 6.55
C LEU A 511 15.44 -2.38 7.70
N ALA A 512 15.81 -1.11 7.52
CA ALA A 512 15.50 -0.10 8.51
C ALA A 512 14.96 1.18 7.85
N LEU A 513 14.02 1.81 8.54
CA LEU A 513 13.62 3.20 8.35
C LEU A 513 14.10 3.97 9.58
N ASP A 514 14.88 5.02 9.40
CA ASP A 514 15.32 5.86 10.52
C ASP A 514 14.32 6.99 10.84
N ALA A 515 14.57 7.70 11.94
CA ALA A 515 13.70 8.79 12.40
C ALA A 515 13.60 9.96 11.40
N THR A 516 14.55 10.07 10.48
CA THR A 516 14.57 11.08 9.42
C THR A 516 13.91 10.59 8.13
N GLY A 517 13.37 9.37 8.10
CA GLY A 517 12.67 8.80 6.95
C GLY A 517 13.60 8.24 5.87
N HIS A 518 14.86 7.91 6.19
CA HIS A 518 15.74 7.24 5.24
C HIS A 518 15.71 5.72 5.41
N LEU A 519 15.79 5.02 4.28
CA LEU A 519 15.76 3.57 4.20
C LEU A 519 17.14 2.97 3.97
N ALA A 520 17.37 1.77 4.47
CA ALA A 520 18.52 0.95 4.11
C ALA A 520 18.15 -0.53 4.07
N ALA A 521 18.86 -1.30 3.24
CA ALA A 521 18.73 -2.75 3.13
C ALA A 521 20.08 -3.45 3.22
N GLY A 522 20.10 -4.64 3.82
CA GLY A 522 21.27 -5.51 3.79
C GLY A 522 20.88 -6.98 3.87
N THR A 523 21.70 -7.82 3.24
CA THR A 523 21.48 -9.26 3.13
C THR A 523 22.83 -10.00 3.23
N SER A 524 22.87 -11.14 3.90
CA SER A 524 24.08 -11.96 4.09
C SER A 524 23.74 -13.45 4.06
N THR A 525 24.64 -14.27 3.50
CA THR A 525 24.39 -15.70 3.31
C THR A 525 25.68 -16.52 3.24
N GLY A 526 25.58 -17.81 3.61
CA GLY A 526 26.56 -18.84 3.22
C GLY A 526 26.26 -19.49 1.86
N GLY A 527 25.18 -19.07 1.20
CA GLY A 527 24.71 -19.64 -0.05
C GLY A 527 23.90 -20.91 0.17
N MET A 528 24.08 -21.90 -0.70
CA MET A 528 23.34 -23.16 -0.67
C MET A 528 24.25 -24.34 -0.30
N THR A 529 23.70 -25.33 0.39
CA THR A 529 24.45 -26.54 0.76
C THR A 529 24.89 -27.27 -0.50
N ASN A 530 26.14 -27.77 -0.51
CA ASN A 530 26.74 -28.48 -1.63
C ASN A 530 26.92 -27.60 -2.90
N LYS A 531 26.99 -26.27 -2.75
CA LYS A 531 27.28 -25.37 -3.88
C LYS A 531 28.67 -25.65 -4.49
N ARG A 532 28.79 -25.54 -5.81
CA ARG A 532 30.02 -25.80 -6.57
C ARG A 532 30.62 -24.52 -7.16
N TYR A 533 31.93 -24.57 -7.44
CA TYR A 533 32.66 -23.68 -8.36
C TYR A 533 32.57 -22.17 -8.06
N GLY A 534 32.34 -21.78 -6.81
CA GLY A 534 32.17 -20.37 -6.43
C GLY A 534 30.81 -19.80 -6.84
N ARG A 535 29.75 -20.63 -6.84
CA ARG A 535 28.36 -20.20 -7.11
C ARG A 535 28.00 -19.01 -6.23
N VAL A 536 27.56 -17.94 -6.89
CA VAL A 536 27.05 -16.72 -6.26
C VAL A 536 25.52 -16.70 -6.35
N GLY A 537 24.87 -16.48 -5.21
CA GLY A 537 23.41 -16.33 -5.13
C GLY A 537 22.93 -14.90 -5.34
N ASP A 538 21.70 -14.62 -4.90
CA ASP A 538 21.04 -13.32 -5.00
C ASP A 538 21.53 -12.30 -3.97
N ALA A 539 21.94 -12.74 -2.78
CA ALA A 539 22.30 -11.88 -1.65
C ALA A 539 23.36 -10.80 -1.92
N PRO A 540 24.44 -11.03 -2.70
CA PRO A 540 25.40 -9.98 -3.02
C PRO A 540 25.04 -9.17 -4.28
N ILE A 541 23.94 -9.51 -4.96
CA ILE A 541 23.53 -8.89 -6.23
C ILE A 541 22.48 -7.82 -5.95
N ILE A 542 22.91 -6.55 -6.03
CA ILE A 542 22.03 -5.39 -5.88
C ILE A 542 20.91 -5.46 -6.92
N GLY A 543 19.67 -5.39 -6.45
CA GLY A 543 18.46 -5.53 -7.24
C GLY A 543 17.88 -6.95 -7.29
N ALA A 544 18.64 -7.98 -6.93
CA ALA A 544 18.13 -9.35 -6.80
C ALA A 544 17.74 -9.68 -5.36
N GLY A 545 18.73 -9.83 -4.47
CA GLY A 545 18.51 -10.16 -3.06
C GLY A 545 18.41 -8.94 -2.16
N THR A 546 19.00 -7.81 -2.55
CA THR A 546 19.05 -6.57 -1.74
C THR A 546 18.74 -5.35 -2.59
N TRP A 547 17.82 -4.51 -2.14
CA TRP A 547 17.56 -3.21 -2.76
C TRP A 547 17.08 -2.20 -1.73
N ALA A 548 17.52 -0.95 -1.84
CA ALA A 548 16.92 0.17 -1.14
C ALA A 548 16.95 1.42 -2.03
N ASP A 549 15.85 2.16 -2.04
CA ASP A 549 15.77 3.52 -2.56
C ASP A 549 14.96 4.41 -1.61
N ASP A 550 14.64 5.63 -2.04
CA ASP A 550 13.85 6.61 -1.32
C ASP A 550 12.41 6.15 -1.00
N ARG A 551 11.87 5.15 -1.71
CA ARG A 551 10.48 4.68 -1.60
C ARG A 551 10.37 3.37 -0.85
N CYS A 552 11.33 2.46 -1.01
CA CYS A 552 11.26 1.13 -0.42
C CYS A 552 12.61 0.43 -0.28
N ALA A 553 12.63 -0.56 0.62
CA ALA A 553 13.74 -1.43 0.89
C ALA A 553 13.26 -2.90 0.89
N VAL A 554 14.07 -3.82 0.35
CA VAL A 554 13.75 -5.24 0.19
C VAL A 554 14.97 -6.11 0.45
N SER A 555 14.78 -7.20 1.20
CA SER A 555 15.77 -8.26 1.41
C SER A 555 15.12 -9.62 1.15
N GLY A 556 15.67 -10.36 0.18
CA GLY A 556 15.19 -11.66 -0.28
C GLY A 556 15.87 -12.85 0.42
N THR A 557 15.18 -13.98 0.43
CA THR A 557 15.71 -15.26 0.92
C THR A 557 15.02 -16.43 0.25
N GLY A 558 15.77 -17.26 -0.46
CA GLY A 558 15.17 -18.36 -1.22
C GLY A 558 16.14 -18.94 -2.24
N TRP A 559 15.58 -19.54 -3.29
CA TRP A 559 16.37 -20.08 -4.38
C TRP A 559 16.93 -18.95 -5.27
N GLY A 560 18.14 -18.50 -4.93
CA GLY A 560 18.77 -17.29 -5.48
C GLY A 560 18.79 -17.16 -7.01
N GLU A 561 18.90 -18.26 -7.76
CA GLU A 561 18.84 -18.23 -9.22
C GLU A 561 17.56 -17.58 -9.76
N TYR A 562 16.42 -17.79 -9.11
CA TYR A 562 15.14 -17.19 -9.50
C TYR A 562 15.03 -15.73 -9.10
N TYR A 563 15.60 -15.36 -7.95
CA TYR A 563 15.65 -13.96 -7.49
C TYR A 563 16.53 -13.10 -8.41
N ILE A 564 17.66 -13.65 -8.88
CA ILE A 564 18.51 -13.00 -9.89
C ILE A 564 17.75 -12.83 -11.21
N ARG A 565 17.14 -13.90 -11.72
CA ARG A 565 16.42 -13.89 -13.01
C ARG A 565 15.24 -12.92 -13.03
N ALA A 566 14.59 -12.71 -11.88
CA ALA A 566 13.45 -11.80 -11.74
C ALA A 566 13.85 -10.37 -11.35
N ALA A 567 15.13 -10.11 -11.02
CA ALA A 567 15.55 -8.89 -10.32
C ALA A 567 14.61 -8.58 -9.14
N ALA A 568 14.35 -9.59 -8.30
CA ALA A 568 13.19 -9.64 -7.42
C ALA A 568 13.07 -8.42 -6.48
N ALA A 569 14.15 -8.05 -5.79
CA ALA A 569 14.14 -6.91 -4.87
C ALA A 569 13.86 -5.58 -5.59
N HIS A 570 14.47 -5.35 -6.76
CA HIS A 570 14.20 -4.16 -7.56
C HIS A 570 12.79 -4.16 -8.16
N GLU A 571 12.28 -5.30 -8.63
CA GLU A 571 10.94 -5.42 -9.23
C GLU A 571 9.83 -5.08 -8.22
N VAL A 572 9.98 -5.49 -6.96
CA VAL A 572 9.06 -5.05 -5.88
C VAL A 572 9.03 -3.53 -5.79
N CYS A 573 10.20 -2.89 -5.74
CA CYS A 573 10.30 -1.44 -5.66
C CYS A 573 9.86 -0.71 -6.94
N ALA A 574 10.08 -1.31 -8.11
CA ALA A 574 9.60 -0.79 -9.38
C ALA A 574 8.06 -0.76 -9.43
N ARG A 575 7.38 -1.76 -8.87
CA ARG A 575 5.91 -1.78 -8.77
C ARG A 575 5.35 -0.73 -7.82
N VAL A 576 6.05 -0.45 -6.72
CA VAL A 576 5.71 0.68 -5.83
C VAL A 576 5.84 1.99 -6.60
N ARG A 577 6.97 2.21 -7.28
CA ARG A 577 7.26 3.45 -8.02
C ARG A 577 6.34 3.68 -9.22
N LEU A 578 6.17 2.67 -10.07
CA LEU A 578 5.54 2.82 -11.39
C LEU A 578 4.03 2.58 -11.35
N ALA A 579 3.57 1.62 -10.54
CA ALA A 579 2.16 1.25 -10.47
C ALA A 579 1.46 1.78 -9.21
N GLY A 580 2.19 2.40 -8.27
CA GLY A 580 1.64 2.87 -7.01
C GLY A 580 1.10 1.76 -6.11
N HIS A 581 1.53 0.51 -6.33
CA HIS A 581 1.13 -0.60 -5.47
C HIS A 581 1.63 -0.38 -4.04
N SER A 582 0.83 -0.79 -3.05
CA SER A 582 1.32 -0.91 -1.67
C SER A 582 2.48 -1.90 -1.58
N ILE A 583 3.36 -1.74 -0.60
CA ILE A 583 4.52 -2.64 -0.43
C ILE A 583 4.09 -4.10 -0.26
N ALA A 584 2.96 -4.33 0.42
CA ALA A 584 2.37 -5.66 0.60
C ALA A 584 1.93 -6.27 -0.74
N ARG A 585 1.19 -5.52 -1.57
CA ARG A 585 0.74 -5.99 -2.89
C ARG A 585 1.90 -6.20 -3.85
N ALA A 586 2.86 -5.28 -3.87
CA ALA A 586 4.04 -5.37 -4.74
C ALA A 586 4.87 -6.60 -4.40
N SER A 587 5.14 -6.82 -3.12
CA SER A 587 5.96 -7.92 -2.64
C SER A 587 5.26 -9.28 -2.73
N ASP A 588 3.94 -9.37 -2.48
CA ASP A 588 3.14 -10.58 -2.74
C ASP A 588 3.20 -10.99 -4.21
N ALA A 589 3.03 -10.03 -5.12
CA ALA A 589 3.00 -10.32 -6.56
C ALA A 589 4.34 -10.92 -7.05
N VAL A 590 5.47 -10.41 -6.56
CA VAL A 590 6.78 -10.93 -6.96
C VAL A 590 7.09 -12.25 -6.25
N ILE A 591 7.01 -12.27 -4.92
CA ILE A 591 7.52 -13.36 -4.09
C ILE A 591 6.57 -14.56 -4.07
N ASN A 592 5.26 -14.35 -3.98
CA ASN A 592 4.29 -15.43 -3.86
C ASN A 592 3.66 -15.83 -5.20
N ARG A 593 3.91 -15.10 -6.29
CA ARG A 593 3.33 -15.40 -7.61
C ARG A 593 4.39 -15.55 -8.69
N ASP A 594 5.16 -14.50 -8.99
CA ASP A 594 6.09 -14.52 -10.13
C ASP A 594 7.25 -15.51 -9.91
N ILE A 595 7.84 -15.57 -8.72
CA ILE A 595 8.90 -16.53 -8.36
C ILE A 595 8.41 -17.99 -8.41
N PRO A 596 7.30 -18.37 -7.74
CA PRO A 596 6.70 -19.71 -7.86
C PRO A 596 6.35 -20.10 -9.28
N LYS A 597 5.79 -19.16 -10.06
CA LYS A 597 5.46 -19.41 -11.48
C LYS A 597 6.69 -19.74 -12.30
N ALA A 598 7.86 -19.21 -11.95
CA ALA A 598 9.12 -19.53 -12.60
C ALA A 598 9.70 -20.88 -12.15
N GLY A 599 9.26 -21.43 -11.01
CA GLY A 599 9.76 -22.67 -10.40
C GLY A 599 10.66 -22.45 -9.18
N GLY A 600 10.74 -21.23 -8.66
CA GLY A 600 11.49 -20.91 -7.44
C GLY A 600 10.59 -20.83 -6.21
N ASP A 601 11.21 -20.79 -5.04
CA ASP A 601 10.55 -20.64 -3.75
C ASP A 601 11.39 -19.77 -2.79
N GLY A 602 10.79 -19.37 -1.67
CA GLY A 602 11.42 -18.57 -0.62
C GLY A 602 10.49 -17.55 0.02
N GLY A 603 11.06 -16.41 0.38
CA GLY A 603 10.40 -15.27 0.99
C GLY A 603 11.22 -13.99 0.89
N ALA A 604 10.66 -12.92 1.41
CA ALA A 604 11.34 -11.64 1.56
C ALA A 604 10.79 -10.87 2.74
N ILE A 605 11.54 -9.86 3.17
CA ILE A 605 11.00 -8.72 3.91
C ILE A 605 11.00 -7.50 3.01
N ALA A 606 9.98 -6.66 3.15
CA ALA A 606 9.85 -5.42 2.40
C ALA A 606 9.35 -4.29 3.31
N LEU A 607 9.90 -3.09 3.13
CA LEU A 607 9.61 -1.91 3.95
C LEU A 607 9.40 -0.70 3.01
N GLY A 608 8.26 -0.03 3.16
CA GLY A 608 7.96 1.23 2.48
C GLY A 608 8.45 2.45 3.26
N ALA A 609 8.72 3.55 2.56
CA ALA A 609 9.16 4.80 3.17
C ALA A 609 8.10 5.43 4.10
N ASP A 610 6.82 5.06 3.94
CA ASP A 610 5.71 5.40 4.82
C ASP A 610 5.66 4.57 6.13
N GLY A 611 6.62 3.67 6.31
CA GLY A 611 6.73 2.77 7.46
C GLY A 611 5.86 1.51 7.37
N SER A 612 5.18 1.28 6.24
CA SER A 612 4.47 0.04 5.96
C SER A 612 5.44 -1.12 5.74
N MET A 613 5.11 -2.31 6.21
CA MET A 613 6.00 -3.47 6.13
C MET A 613 5.25 -4.71 5.64
N ALA A 614 5.96 -5.61 4.98
CA ALA A 614 5.43 -6.88 4.49
C ALA A 614 6.44 -8.01 4.63
N PHE A 615 5.92 -9.22 4.83
CA PHE A 615 6.69 -10.46 5.00
C PHE A 615 6.14 -11.55 4.06
N PRO A 616 6.21 -11.41 2.73
CA PRO A 616 5.74 -12.46 1.84
C PRO A 616 6.67 -13.67 1.85
N PHE A 617 6.10 -14.87 1.91
CA PHE A 617 6.84 -16.12 1.72
C PHE A 617 5.90 -17.26 1.31
N ASN A 618 6.42 -18.14 0.45
CA ASN A 618 5.68 -19.26 -0.10
C ASN A 618 6.12 -20.61 0.51
N THR A 619 7.18 -20.64 1.32
CA THR A 619 7.65 -21.82 2.09
C THR A 619 6.80 -22.12 3.33
N GLU A 620 7.06 -23.23 4.03
CA GLU A 620 6.34 -23.59 5.28
C GLU A 620 6.59 -22.57 6.41
N GLY A 621 7.84 -22.12 6.56
CA GLY A 621 8.22 -21.07 7.51
C GLY A 621 9.33 -20.16 6.98
N MET A 622 9.42 -18.99 7.60
CA MET A 622 10.46 -17.98 7.44
C MET A 622 10.72 -17.31 8.79
N TYR A 623 11.95 -17.43 9.30
CA TYR A 623 12.38 -16.70 10.50
C TYR A 623 12.25 -15.21 10.22
N ARG A 624 11.39 -14.49 10.96
CA ARG A 624 11.10 -13.08 10.71
C ARG A 624 10.79 -12.32 11.99
N GLY A 625 10.99 -11.01 11.96
CA GLY A 625 10.55 -10.15 13.05
C GLY A 625 10.71 -8.68 12.75
N TRP A 626 10.13 -7.86 13.63
CA TRP A 626 10.25 -6.41 13.58
C TRP A 626 10.27 -5.80 14.98
N ILE A 627 10.74 -4.56 15.05
CA ILE A 627 10.71 -3.71 16.24
C ILE A 627 10.52 -2.26 15.80
N GLY A 628 9.55 -1.58 16.38
CA GLY A 628 9.25 -0.17 16.15
C GLY A 628 9.63 0.69 17.35
N THR A 629 9.06 1.89 17.40
CA THR A 629 9.28 2.90 18.45
C THR A 629 8.95 2.45 19.86
N GLU A 630 8.08 1.44 20.00
CA GLU A 630 7.71 0.83 21.27
C GLU A 630 8.84 0.01 21.90
N GLY A 631 9.87 -0.37 21.12
CA GLY A 631 11.03 -1.11 21.62
C GLY A 631 10.72 -2.56 22.01
N VAL A 632 9.61 -3.13 21.55
CA VAL A 632 9.21 -4.51 21.79
C VAL A 632 9.52 -5.35 20.55
N PRO A 633 10.43 -6.34 20.64
CA PRO A 633 10.64 -7.26 19.53
C PRO A 633 9.42 -8.15 19.29
N HIS A 634 8.99 -8.24 18.03
CA HIS A 634 7.97 -9.16 17.57
C HIS A 634 8.60 -10.17 16.61
N VAL A 635 8.54 -11.47 16.92
CA VAL A 635 9.20 -12.53 16.15
C VAL A 635 8.27 -13.70 15.84
N ALA A 636 8.38 -14.25 14.62
CA ALA A 636 7.60 -15.38 14.14
C ALA A 636 8.44 -16.27 13.21
N ILE A 637 8.04 -17.54 13.07
CA ILE A 637 8.74 -18.51 12.22
C ILE A 637 7.76 -19.05 11.18
N TYR A 638 6.62 -19.58 11.59
CA TYR A 638 5.70 -20.28 10.69
C TYR A 638 4.61 -19.35 10.13
N LYS A 639 3.84 -19.83 9.14
CA LYS A 639 2.73 -19.07 8.51
C LYS A 639 1.63 -18.71 9.51
N ASP A 640 1.32 -19.63 10.40
CA ASP A 640 0.28 -19.55 11.43
C ASP A 640 0.76 -18.91 12.74
N ASP A 641 2.07 -18.64 12.87
CA ASP A 641 2.59 -17.88 14.01
C ASP A 641 2.05 -16.44 13.95
N PRO A 642 1.45 -15.93 15.05
CA PRO A 642 1.00 -14.56 15.09
C PRO A 642 2.19 -13.60 15.01
N LEU A 643 2.11 -12.64 14.10
CA LEU A 643 3.01 -11.50 14.03
C LEU A 643 2.15 -10.23 13.99
N PRO A 644 2.15 -9.40 15.06
CA PRO A 644 1.32 -8.21 15.11
C PRO A 644 1.57 -7.29 13.92
N ALA A 645 0.49 -6.73 13.37
CA ALA A 645 0.56 -5.59 12.46
C ALA A 645 0.96 -4.33 13.25
N ARG A 646 1.56 -3.36 12.55
CA ARG A 646 2.03 -2.10 13.11
C ARG A 646 1.00 -0.98 12.98
#